data_AF-A0AAD5YZ37-F1
#
_entry.id   AF-A0AAD5YZ37-F1
#
_cell.length_a   1.000
_cell.length_b   1.000
_cell.length_c   1.000
_cell.angle_alpha   90.00
_cell.angle_beta   90.00
_cell.angle_gamma   90.00
#
_symmetry.space_group_name_H-M   'P 1'
#
loop_
_entity.id
_entity.type
_entity.pdbx_description
1 polymer ?
#
loop_
_entity_poly.entity_id
_entity_poly.type
_entity_poly.pdbx_seq_one_letter_code
_entity_poly.pdbx_strand_id
1 'polypeptide(L)'
;MKLPRKYISVLVAVQYIPQTLAATSSSSKIDRHALISRFNPIRTSSNPSTPLQVGNGNFAFGTDITGLQTFLPFNTLSSWGWKNDSLPAGVTENDIEAYKGVSWLNHGRPVQYDFGGGNPIEQWLISNPNRVNLGRVGLAFIDENGAGVLNVTEDELVNAKQSLDLWTGIITSTFSFRGTPVTVKVASADSTDTIGIQLDSSLVDTGQLGIFIDFPWCDGTAKFSAPFVGRYDVPANHTTTLEASNPTRAAVRHTLDAATFVTTVNGDPFSVQRLDPVAHRYLVTSHSKASKGQLSLAVAFGLSEQKDARSANEVFRESERVWEDYWSKNGFVDVLTGSADSRAEELQRRIILSRYLIRVNEAGDTPPQEVSTVLYYSVVLLHLMRCGEIVRSREQWLGRSTSTLGIRQNADEIASSSTGKSTPASKPHPWLTRMTSKKIPHGLVHPSQTPQANRFSSLLVEMYFWHSIHWALWNNWDILNRSSSIYSRFLTSSLARSQIQQGWPSGARWPKMTDPSGRSSPGEINNLLIWQQPHPLVFAEYEYRSFPTRETLEKWESVVRETANWMAVFAWFNETTRAYDLGPPMFVVSEDTSPNVTQNPAFELAYWRFGLGIAEKWMNAMEQDVPQLWLDVKNNLAKLPVDNGTYMVYEGIEKNFWDDPEFTSDHPALVGLHGWLPPTEGLDLAIAKATAAKVWTHWNATDFWGWDYPMLAMSATRNGETDRAIEWLLDPLYQFDDVGMPIGGVRVPTPYFPGSGSFLLAIAMMAAGWDGSEGEAPGFPDGWNVRFENINKAL
;
A
#
# COMPACT_ATOMS: atom_id res chain seq x y z
N MET A 1 -71.83 64.00 6.65
CA MET A 1 -72.59 64.14 7.90
C MET A 1 -71.57 64.30 9.04
N LYS A 2 -71.65 65.38 9.81
CA LYS A 2 -70.69 65.76 10.88
C LYS A 2 -70.74 64.77 12.05
N LEU A 3 -69.59 64.48 12.70
CA LEU A 3 -69.35 64.32 14.16
C LEU A 3 -67.93 63.74 14.43
N PRO A 4 -67.31 63.90 15.63
CA PRO A 4 -66.18 64.82 15.79
C PRO A 4 -64.89 64.26 16.43
N ARG A 5 -63.85 65.12 16.33
CA ARG A 5 -62.69 65.36 17.22
C ARG A 5 -62.54 64.52 18.50
N LYS A 6 -61.32 64.00 18.71
CA LYS A 6 -60.48 64.25 19.90
C LYS A 6 -58.99 64.19 19.53
N TYR A 7 -58.19 64.91 20.30
CA TYR A 7 -56.92 65.53 19.95
C TYR A 7 -55.69 64.64 20.17
N ILE A 8 -54.74 64.78 19.24
CA ILE A 8 -53.27 64.75 19.30
C ILE A 8 -52.62 64.53 20.67
N SER A 9 -51.68 63.57 20.73
CA SER A 9 -50.45 63.66 21.54
C SER A 9 -49.32 62.92 20.82
N VAL A 10 -48.20 63.61 20.68
CA VAL A 10 -46.96 63.20 20.02
C VAL A 10 -46.19 62.23 20.94
N LEU A 11 -45.68 61.13 20.38
CA LEU A 11 -44.60 60.36 20.98
C LEU A 11 -43.61 59.95 19.87
N VAL A 12 -42.39 60.47 20.00
CA VAL A 12 -41.24 60.24 19.15
C VAL A 12 -40.76 58.81 19.39
N ALA A 13 -40.81 57.97 18.35
CA ALA A 13 -40.11 56.68 18.32
C ALA A 13 -38.86 56.84 17.46
N VAL A 14 -37.70 56.80 18.11
CA VAL A 14 -36.39 56.71 17.46
C VAL A 14 -36.27 55.29 16.89
N GLN A 15 -36.40 55.15 15.57
CA GLN A 15 -36.03 53.91 14.87
C GLN A 15 -34.52 53.92 14.64
N TYR A 16 -33.81 53.12 15.44
CA TYR A 16 -32.47 52.65 15.10
C TYR A 16 -32.58 51.76 13.86
N ILE A 17 -31.91 52.16 12.77
CA ILE A 17 -31.64 51.29 11.62
C ILE A 17 -30.30 50.60 11.92
N PRO A 18 -30.26 49.28 12.20
CA PRO A 18 -28.98 48.58 12.16
C PRO A 18 -28.57 48.43 10.69
N GLN A 19 -27.50 49.11 10.30
CA GLN A 19 -26.73 48.77 9.12
C GLN A 19 -26.05 47.42 9.36
N THR A 20 -26.74 46.32 9.04
CA THR A 20 -26.07 45.04 8.83
C THR A 20 -25.51 45.05 7.40
N LEU A 21 -24.26 45.48 7.27
CA LEU A 21 -23.40 45.03 6.18
C LEU A 21 -23.16 43.53 6.40
N ALA A 22 -24.09 42.71 5.93
CA ALA A 22 -23.82 41.31 5.71
C ALA A 22 -22.81 41.24 4.56
N ALA A 23 -21.53 41.13 4.91
CA ALA A 23 -20.53 40.65 3.98
C ALA A 23 -20.92 39.20 3.66
N THR A 24 -21.69 39.00 2.60
CA THR A 24 -21.78 37.71 1.93
C THR A 24 -20.38 37.39 1.43
N SER A 25 -19.59 36.67 2.23
CA SER A 25 -18.39 36.01 1.73
C SER A 25 -18.87 34.92 0.77
N SER A 26 -19.00 35.28 -0.50
CA SER A 26 -18.96 34.28 -1.56
C SER A 26 -17.61 33.59 -1.40
N SER A 27 -17.59 32.40 -0.80
CA SER A 27 -16.40 31.57 -0.72
C SER A 27 -15.87 31.42 -2.15
N SER A 28 -14.77 32.10 -2.46
CA SER A 28 -14.13 31.98 -3.76
C SER A 28 -13.69 30.55 -3.93
N LYS A 29 -14.03 29.94 -5.08
CA LYS A 29 -13.60 28.58 -5.46
C LYS A 29 -12.11 28.39 -5.15
N ILE A 30 -11.73 27.22 -4.64
CA ILE A 30 -10.33 26.91 -4.36
C ILE A 30 -9.52 27.00 -5.66
N ASP A 31 -8.42 27.75 -5.65
CA ASP A 31 -7.46 27.76 -6.76
C ASP A 31 -6.60 26.49 -6.69
N ARG A 32 -7.18 25.40 -7.19
CA ARG A 32 -6.59 24.06 -7.11
C ARG A 32 -5.27 24.00 -7.89
N HIS A 33 -5.21 24.61 -9.08
CA HIS A 33 -4.00 24.63 -9.90
C HIS A 33 -2.83 25.28 -9.16
N ALA A 34 -3.04 26.49 -8.61
CA ALA A 34 -1.98 27.18 -7.86
C ALA A 34 -1.48 26.38 -6.64
N LEU A 35 -2.41 25.76 -5.89
CA LEU A 35 -2.05 24.92 -4.74
C LEU A 35 -1.29 23.66 -5.15
N ILE A 36 -1.73 22.96 -6.20
CA ILE A 36 -1.08 21.73 -6.68
C ILE A 36 0.33 22.05 -7.21
N SER A 37 0.46 23.05 -8.08
CA SER A 37 1.76 23.40 -8.69
C SER A 37 2.81 23.83 -7.67
N ARG A 38 2.40 24.35 -6.50
CA ARG A 38 3.32 24.67 -5.39
C ARG A 38 4.09 23.46 -4.89
N PHE A 39 3.50 22.26 -4.98
CA PHE A 39 4.07 21.03 -4.45
C PHE A 39 4.61 20.09 -5.54
N ASN A 40 4.77 20.57 -6.78
CA ASN A 40 5.40 19.81 -7.86
C ASN A 40 6.80 19.30 -7.41
N PRO A 41 7.03 17.98 -7.35
CA PRO A 41 8.32 17.44 -6.93
C PRO A 41 9.45 17.82 -7.89
N ILE A 42 10.62 18.16 -7.33
CA ILE A 42 11.82 18.52 -8.09
C ILE A 42 13.04 17.82 -7.49
N ARG A 43 13.86 17.20 -8.35
CA ARG A 43 15.12 16.54 -7.97
C ARG A 43 16.28 17.00 -8.84
N THR A 44 17.49 16.91 -8.29
CA THR A 44 18.76 17.20 -9.00
C THR A 44 19.70 16.00 -9.07
N SER A 45 19.32 14.88 -8.46
CA SER A 45 20.00 13.58 -8.51
C SER A 45 18.97 12.48 -8.32
N SER A 46 19.31 11.25 -8.69
CA SER A 46 18.45 10.10 -8.43
C SER A 46 18.37 9.83 -6.93
N ASN A 47 17.21 9.33 -6.50
CA ASN A 47 17.06 8.74 -5.17
C ASN A 47 17.08 7.21 -5.34
N PRO A 48 17.96 6.46 -4.66
CA PRO A 48 18.08 5.03 -4.84
C PRO A 48 16.88 4.23 -4.29
N SER A 49 16.04 4.86 -3.47
CA SER A 49 14.95 4.23 -2.73
C SER A 49 13.57 4.57 -3.27
N THR A 50 13.34 5.77 -3.78
CA THR A 50 12.00 6.18 -4.27
C THR A 50 12.10 6.86 -5.63
N PRO A 51 11.34 6.43 -6.65
CA PRO A 51 11.33 7.08 -7.97
C PRO A 51 10.32 8.24 -8.01
N LEU A 52 10.48 9.15 -8.97
CA LEU A 52 9.31 9.84 -9.52
C LEU A 52 8.56 8.89 -10.44
N GLN A 53 7.24 8.93 -10.39
CA GLN A 53 6.39 7.99 -11.11
C GLN A 53 5.35 8.66 -11.99
N VAL A 54 5.04 7.97 -13.09
CA VAL A 54 3.82 8.16 -13.87
C VAL A 54 3.04 6.84 -13.89
N GLY A 55 1.73 6.91 -14.00
CA GLY A 55 0.88 5.72 -14.05
C GLY A 55 -0.60 6.07 -14.07
N ASN A 56 -1.42 5.02 -14.09
CA ASN A 56 -2.88 5.10 -14.29
C ASN A 56 -3.69 4.33 -13.23
N GLY A 57 -3.02 3.80 -12.20
CA GLY A 57 -3.63 2.98 -11.16
C GLY A 57 -3.57 1.48 -11.44
N ASN A 58 -3.63 1.08 -12.71
CA ASN A 58 -3.41 -0.30 -13.16
C ASN A 58 -1.93 -0.55 -13.47
N PHE A 59 -1.18 0.48 -13.83
CA PHE A 59 0.21 0.43 -14.25
C PHE A 59 0.98 1.62 -13.68
N ALA A 60 2.23 1.38 -13.28
CA ALA A 60 3.15 2.44 -12.88
C ALA A 60 4.55 2.21 -13.44
N PHE A 61 5.19 3.33 -13.79
CA PHE A 61 6.55 3.41 -14.30
C PHE A 61 7.35 4.39 -13.45
N GLY A 62 8.34 3.89 -12.73
CA GLY A 62 9.27 4.69 -11.94
C GLY A 62 10.49 5.14 -12.75
N THR A 63 10.99 6.35 -12.48
CA THR A 63 12.09 6.99 -13.20
C THR A 63 13.21 7.43 -12.27
N ASP A 64 14.45 7.31 -12.75
CA ASP A 64 15.62 7.98 -12.18
C ASP A 64 15.78 9.39 -12.77
N ILE A 65 16.87 10.09 -12.43
CA ILE A 65 17.07 11.51 -12.79
C ILE A 65 16.97 11.78 -14.31
N THR A 66 17.17 10.76 -15.15
CA THR A 66 17.06 10.88 -16.62
C THR A 66 15.63 11.01 -17.13
N GLY A 67 14.62 10.76 -16.29
CA GLY A 67 13.22 10.67 -16.71
C GLY A 67 12.83 9.31 -17.26
N LEU A 68 13.77 8.35 -17.27
CA LEU A 68 13.57 6.94 -17.60
C LEU A 68 14.28 6.09 -16.55
N GLN A 69 14.49 4.82 -16.82
CA GLN A 69 15.20 3.88 -15.94
C GLN A 69 16.60 3.66 -16.53
N THR A 70 17.50 4.64 -16.50
CA THR A 70 18.82 4.60 -17.15
C THR A 70 19.95 4.08 -16.24
N PHE A 71 19.93 4.47 -14.96
CA PHE A 71 20.91 4.09 -13.94
C PHE A 71 20.32 3.16 -12.88
N LEU A 72 19.08 3.42 -12.45
CA LEU A 72 18.40 2.61 -11.44
C LEU A 72 17.42 1.62 -12.11
N PRO A 73 17.45 0.32 -11.76
CA PRO A 73 16.55 -0.68 -12.32
C PRO A 73 15.20 -0.66 -11.61
N PHE A 74 14.57 0.51 -11.59
CA PHE A 74 13.20 0.69 -11.12
C PHE A 74 12.22 -0.24 -11.84
N ASN A 75 11.16 -0.66 -11.14
CA ASN A 75 10.24 -1.64 -11.68
C ASN A 75 9.19 -0.99 -12.57
N THR A 76 8.68 -1.77 -13.51
CA THR A 76 7.50 -1.46 -14.30
C THR A 76 6.46 -2.53 -14.00
N LEU A 77 5.41 -2.18 -13.26
CA LEU A 77 4.45 -3.14 -12.72
C LEU A 77 3.04 -2.82 -13.20
N SER A 78 2.22 -3.85 -13.35
CA SER A 78 0.80 -3.73 -13.63
C SER A 78 -0.06 -4.65 -12.76
N SER A 79 -1.35 -4.35 -12.65
CA SER A 79 -2.36 -5.12 -11.91
C SER A 79 -2.60 -6.51 -12.50
N TRP A 80 -2.29 -6.73 -13.79
CA TRP A 80 -2.42 -8.01 -14.49
C TRP A 80 -1.10 -8.78 -14.67
N GLY A 81 0.05 -8.18 -14.39
CA GLY A 81 1.38 -8.79 -14.57
C GLY A 81 1.67 -9.87 -13.52
N TRP A 82 1.16 -11.09 -13.76
CA TRP A 82 1.32 -12.26 -12.87
C TRP A 82 1.85 -13.48 -13.62
N LYS A 83 2.60 -14.33 -12.93
CA LYS A 83 2.99 -15.66 -13.42
C LYS A 83 3.03 -16.70 -12.32
N ASN A 84 3.02 -17.97 -12.72
CA ASN A 84 3.37 -19.09 -11.86
C ASN A 84 4.78 -19.57 -12.20
N ASP A 85 5.58 -19.78 -11.17
CA ASP A 85 6.83 -20.51 -11.23
C ASP A 85 6.54 -22.01 -11.47
N SER A 86 7.53 -22.71 -12.03
CA SER A 86 7.49 -24.16 -12.15
C SER A 86 7.16 -24.85 -10.81
N LEU A 87 6.37 -25.92 -10.86
CA LEU A 87 6.00 -26.71 -9.68
C LEU A 87 7.25 -27.29 -9.00
N PRO A 88 7.23 -27.50 -7.66
CA PRO A 88 8.32 -28.17 -6.97
C PRO A 88 8.57 -29.56 -7.55
N ALA A 89 9.81 -30.03 -7.49
CA ALA A 89 10.18 -31.32 -8.06
C ALA A 89 9.32 -32.47 -7.48
N GLY A 90 8.65 -33.22 -8.37
CA GLY A 90 7.79 -34.34 -8.00
C GLY A 90 6.37 -33.96 -7.53
N VAL A 91 6.01 -32.68 -7.56
CA VAL A 91 4.67 -32.18 -7.26
C VAL A 91 3.85 -32.06 -8.55
N THR A 92 2.60 -32.48 -8.50
CA THR A 92 1.61 -32.35 -9.58
C THR A 92 0.55 -31.31 -9.23
N GLU A 93 -0.23 -30.85 -10.22
CA GLU A 93 -1.35 -29.94 -9.99
C GLU A 93 -2.39 -30.53 -9.02
N ASN A 94 -2.61 -31.85 -9.08
CA ASN A 94 -3.51 -32.54 -8.15
C ASN A 94 -3.01 -32.44 -6.70
N ASP A 95 -1.70 -32.44 -6.47
CA ASP A 95 -1.14 -32.26 -5.12
C ASP A 95 -1.38 -30.83 -4.60
N ILE A 96 -1.34 -29.83 -5.50
CA ILE A 96 -1.65 -28.43 -5.20
C ILE A 96 -3.13 -28.23 -4.81
N GLU A 97 -4.04 -28.87 -5.53
CA GLU A 97 -5.48 -28.86 -5.27
C GLU A 97 -5.87 -29.63 -4.00
N ALA A 98 -5.13 -30.72 -3.71
CA ALA A 98 -5.34 -31.57 -2.55
C ALA A 98 -4.74 -31.02 -1.25
N TYR A 99 -3.96 -29.93 -1.28
CA TYR A 99 -3.43 -29.30 -0.08
C TYR A 99 -4.57 -28.77 0.82
N LYS A 100 -4.54 -29.14 2.12
CA LYS A 100 -5.54 -28.76 3.15
C LYS A 100 -4.93 -28.28 4.48
N GLY A 101 -3.61 -28.05 4.50
CA GLY A 101 -2.87 -27.66 5.72
C GLY A 101 -3.15 -28.54 6.95
N VAL A 102 -3.47 -27.91 8.07
CA VAL A 102 -3.71 -28.56 9.38
C VAL A 102 -5.17 -28.43 9.82
N SER A 103 -5.57 -29.26 10.78
CA SER A 103 -6.88 -29.20 11.40
C SER A 103 -6.77 -28.79 12.86
N TRP A 104 -7.40 -27.68 13.24
CA TRP A 104 -7.45 -27.17 14.62
C TRP A 104 -8.89 -27.19 15.13
N LEU A 105 -9.06 -27.37 16.45
CA LEU A 105 -10.38 -27.26 17.06
C LEU A 105 -10.81 -25.79 17.05
N ASN A 106 -11.93 -25.52 16.40
CA ASN A 106 -12.64 -24.25 16.48
C ASN A 106 -14.08 -24.60 16.84
N HIS A 107 -14.62 -23.99 17.90
CA HIS A 107 -16.02 -24.21 18.24
C HIS A 107 -16.35 -25.71 18.37
N GLY A 108 -15.58 -26.41 19.20
CA GLY A 108 -15.81 -27.83 19.55
C GLY A 108 -15.65 -28.83 18.40
N ARG A 109 -15.27 -28.40 17.19
CA ARG A 109 -15.13 -29.26 16.01
C ARG A 109 -13.79 -29.02 15.30
N PRO A 110 -13.25 -30.04 14.61
CA PRO A 110 -12.09 -29.83 13.74
C PRO A 110 -12.45 -28.91 12.56
N VAL A 111 -11.61 -27.91 12.29
CA VAL A 111 -11.69 -27.01 11.14
C VAL A 111 -10.35 -27.02 10.42
N GLN A 112 -10.36 -27.15 9.10
CA GLN A 112 -9.17 -27.16 8.27
C GLN A 112 -8.69 -25.72 7.98
N TYR A 113 -7.38 -25.51 8.09
CA TYR A 113 -6.73 -24.25 7.79
C TYR A 113 -5.47 -24.50 6.96
N ASP A 114 -5.27 -23.67 5.94
CA ASP A 114 -4.16 -23.79 5.00
C ASP A 114 -2.86 -23.23 5.59
N PHE A 115 -2.32 -23.90 6.59
CA PHE A 115 -0.98 -23.67 7.14
C PHE A 115 -0.44 -24.95 7.79
N GLY A 116 0.77 -24.89 8.35
CA GLY A 116 1.26 -25.89 9.29
C GLY A 116 2.26 -26.90 8.73
N GLY A 117 2.97 -26.57 7.65
CA GLY A 117 4.19 -27.29 7.33
C GLY A 117 5.04 -26.65 6.23
N GLY A 118 6.34 -26.54 6.47
CA GLY A 118 7.38 -26.14 5.49
C GLY A 118 7.56 -27.12 4.31
N ASN A 119 6.49 -27.80 3.91
CA ASN A 119 6.34 -28.57 2.69
C ASN A 119 6.52 -27.63 1.47
N PRO A 120 7.26 -28.07 0.43
CA PRO A 120 7.41 -27.34 -0.82
C PRO A 120 6.10 -26.82 -1.45
N ILE A 121 4.97 -27.53 -1.30
CA ILE A 121 3.65 -27.10 -1.79
C ILE A 121 3.18 -25.83 -1.08
N GLU A 122 3.29 -25.76 0.24
CA GLU A 122 2.89 -24.57 1.01
C GLU A 122 3.74 -23.37 0.59
N GLN A 123 5.06 -23.54 0.50
CA GLN A 123 5.96 -22.46 0.07
C GLN A 123 5.70 -22.02 -1.38
N TRP A 124 5.39 -22.97 -2.28
CA TRP A 124 5.03 -22.65 -3.65
C TRP A 124 3.72 -21.85 -3.71
N LEU A 125 2.69 -22.26 -2.95
CA LEU A 125 1.40 -21.57 -2.86
C LEU A 125 1.49 -20.18 -2.25
N ILE A 126 2.39 -19.98 -1.30
CA ILE A 126 2.61 -18.64 -0.74
C ILE A 126 3.29 -17.73 -1.77
N SER A 127 4.14 -18.30 -2.63
CA SER A 127 4.95 -17.54 -3.59
C SER A 127 4.32 -17.45 -4.98
N ASN A 128 3.19 -18.11 -5.24
CA ASN A 128 2.59 -18.22 -6.57
C ASN A 128 1.07 -18.02 -6.56
N PRO A 129 0.51 -17.30 -7.56
CA PRO A 129 1.24 -16.55 -8.58
C PRO A 129 2.05 -15.38 -7.99
N ASN A 130 3.17 -15.04 -8.62
CA ASN A 130 3.99 -13.87 -8.29
C ASN A 130 3.90 -12.77 -9.35
N ARG A 131 4.18 -11.53 -8.94
CA ARG A 131 4.22 -10.35 -9.79
C ARG A 131 5.42 -10.35 -10.74
N VAL A 132 5.23 -9.78 -11.91
CA VAL A 132 6.27 -9.66 -12.95
C VAL A 132 6.68 -8.21 -13.14
N ASN A 133 7.99 -7.93 -13.04
CA ASN A 133 8.55 -6.69 -13.60
C ASN A 133 8.55 -6.81 -15.13
N LEU A 134 7.71 -6.01 -15.78
CA LEU A 134 7.40 -6.11 -17.21
C LEU A 134 8.59 -5.74 -18.11
N GLY A 135 9.58 -5.05 -17.57
CA GLY A 135 10.77 -4.64 -18.28
C GLY A 135 11.22 -3.25 -17.88
N ARG A 136 12.41 -2.91 -18.36
CA ARG A 136 13.07 -1.63 -18.11
C ARG A 136 13.16 -0.82 -19.39
N VAL A 137 12.83 0.47 -19.32
CA VAL A 137 13.03 1.42 -20.42
C VAL A 137 13.97 2.52 -19.96
N GLY A 138 15.14 2.64 -20.58
CA GLY A 138 16.18 3.60 -20.18
C GLY A 138 16.85 4.26 -21.38
N LEU A 139 17.63 5.31 -21.16
CA LEU A 139 18.42 5.94 -22.22
C LEU A 139 19.59 5.05 -22.62
N ALA A 140 19.86 5.00 -23.93
CA ALA A 140 21.06 4.40 -24.48
C ALA A 140 21.93 5.50 -25.10
N PHE A 141 23.09 5.71 -24.49
CA PHE A 141 24.14 6.55 -25.06
C PHE A 141 25.00 5.69 -25.98
N ILE A 142 25.23 6.14 -27.20
CA ILE A 142 25.90 5.36 -28.25
C ILE A 142 27.17 6.11 -28.66
N ASP A 143 28.23 5.37 -28.97
CA ASP A 143 29.46 5.98 -29.44
C ASP A 143 29.30 6.71 -30.77
N GLU A 144 30.24 7.60 -31.08
CA GLU A 144 30.23 8.41 -32.31
C GLU A 144 30.32 7.58 -33.59
N ASN A 145 30.76 6.32 -33.49
CA ASN A 145 30.88 5.38 -34.60
C ASN A 145 29.60 4.55 -34.82
N GLY A 146 28.59 4.69 -33.96
CA GLY A 146 27.37 3.89 -33.97
C GLY A 146 27.59 2.40 -33.65
N ALA A 147 28.76 2.02 -33.12
CA ALA A 147 29.21 0.64 -33.04
C ALA A 147 28.96 0.00 -31.65
N GLY A 148 28.77 0.79 -30.59
CA GLY A 148 28.55 0.28 -29.24
C GLY A 148 27.78 1.23 -28.32
N VAL A 149 27.10 0.65 -27.32
CA VAL A 149 26.45 1.38 -26.22
C VAL A 149 27.51 1.75 -25.19
N LEU A 150 27.58 3.03 -24.84
CA LEU A 150 28.47 3.58 -23.82
C LEU A 150 27.98 3.20 -22.41
N ASN A 151 28.91 2.84 -21.53
CA ASN A 151 28.63 2.67 -20.12
C ASN A 151 28.69 4.03 -19.40
N VAL A 152 27.58 4.77 -19.45
CA VAL A 152 27.45 6.10 -18.82
C VAL A 152 26.97 5.94 -17.38
N THR A 153 27.57 6.72 -16.48
CA THR A 153 27.19 6.85 -15.08
C THR A 153 26.45 8.17 -14.82
N GLU A 154 25.70 8.26 -13.72
CA GLU A 154 24.96 9.47 -13.37
C GLU A 154 25.88 10.70 -13.19
N ASP A 155 27.09 10.50 -12.67
CA ASP A 155 28.09 11.57 -12.44
C ASP A 155 28.58 12.23 -13.74
N GLU A 156 28.37 11.59 -14.89
CA GLU A 156 28.70 12.15 -16.20
C GLU A 156 27.61 13.11 -16.72
N LEU A 157 26.45 13.17 -16.07
CA LEU A 157 25.38 14.11 -16.40
C LEU A 157 25.62 15.44 -15.69
N VAL A 158 25.68 16.53 -16.46
CA VAL A 158 25.90 17.87 -15.92
C VAL A 158 24.59 18.64 -15.85
N ASN A 159 24.37 19.38 -14.75
CA ASN A 159 23.16 20.18 -14.50
C ASN A 159 21.87 19.37 -14.58
N ALA A 160 21.90 18.13 -14.06
CA ALA A 160 20.73 17.27 -14.04
C ALA A 160 19.63 17.86 -13.15
N LYS A 161 18.42 17.94 -13.70
CA LYS A 161 17.20 18.36 -13.01
C LYS A 161 16.03 17.55 -13.53
N GLN A 162 15.17 17.11 -12.63
CA GLN A 162 13.93 16.43 -12.93
C GLN A 162 12.79 17.12 -12.18
N SER A 163 11.64 17.27 -12.83
CA SER A 163 10.42 17.77 -12.20
C SER A 163 9.22 16.97 -12.65
N LEU A 164 8.32 16.67 -11.71
CA LEU A 164 7.00 16.13 -12.00
C LEU A 164 5.96 17.25 -11.89
N ASP A 165 5.26 17.51 -12.98
CA ASP A 165 4.09 18.39 -12.95
C ASP A 165 2.85 17.59 -12.56
N LEU A 166 2.40 17.75 -11.31
CA LEU A 166 1.29 17.01 -10.75
C LEU A 166 -0.03 17.34 -11.45
N TRP A 167 -0.17 18.54 -12.03
CA TRP A 167 -1.39 18.95 -12.72
C TRP A 167 -1.59 18.22 -14.04
N THR A 168 -0.50 17.85 -14.71
CA THR A 168 -0.51 17.18 -16.02
C THR A 168 -0.08 15.72 -15.97
N GLY A 169 0.58 15.28 -14.89
CA GLY A 169 1.16 13.95 -14.77
C GLY A 169 2.42 13.74 -15.63
N ILE A 170 3.10 14.81 -16.01
CA ILE A 170 4.27 14.76 -16.90
C ILE A 170 5.55 14.95 -16.10
N ILE A 171 6.47 14.01 -16.23
CA ILE A 171 7.85 14.18 -15.75
C ILE A 171 8.68 14.81 -16.88
N THR A 172 9.44 15.85 -16.55
CA THR A 172 10.45 16.45 -17.43
C THR A 172 11.81 16.39 -16.76
N SER A 173 12.78 15.77 -17.44
CA SER A 173 14.19 15.72 -17.04
C SER A 173 15.06 16.49 -18.03
N THR A 174 16.01 17.26 -17.52
CA THR A 174 16.97 18.03 -18.31
C THR A 174 18.37 17.81 -17.76
N PHE A 175 19.35 17.59 -18.64
CA PHE A 175 20.76 17.49 -18.29
C PHE A 175 21.62 17.77 -19.53
N SER A 176 22.95 17.83 -19.36
CA SER A 176 23.90 17.87 -20.46
C SER A 176 24.81 16.65 -20.42
N PHE A 177 24.99 15.99 -21.56
CA PHE A 177 25.94 14.90 -21.74
C PHE A 177 27.01 15.35 -22.74
N ARG A 178 28.29 15.33 -22.33
CA ARG A 178 29.43 15.81 -23.14
C ARG A 178 29.21 17.19 -23.77
N GLY A 179 28.62 18.11 -23.00
CA GLY A 179 28.31 19.48 -23.44
C GLY A 179 27.08 19.62 -24.35
N THR A 180 26.38 18.52 -24.67
CA THR A 180 25.15 18.56 -25.47
C THR A 180 23.92 18.46 -24.57
N PRO A 181 22.96 19.39 -24.65
CA PRO A 181 21.75 19.34 -23.85
C PRO A 181 20.85 18.17 -24.25
N VAL A 182 20.19 17.58 -23.27
CA VAL A 182 19.18 16.53 -23.41
C VAL A 182 17.97 16.91 -22.57
N THR A 183 16.80 16.86 -23.17
CA THR A 183 15.51 16.93 -22.46
C THR A 183 14.74 15.64 -22.72
N VAL A 184 14.18 15.07 -21.66
CA VAL A 184 13.34 13.88 -21.69
C VAL A 184 12.01 14.23 -21.05
N LYS A 185 10.91 13.97 -21.74
CA LYS A 185 9.57 13.99 -21.14
C LYS A 185 8.99 12.59 -21.13
N VAL A 186 8.31 12.24 -20.04
CA VAL A 186 7.57 10.99 -19.92
C VAL A 186 6.21 11.22 -19.27
N ALA A 187 5.20 10.54 -19.79
CA ALA A 187 3.84 10.51 -19.25
C ALA A 187 3.25 9.10 -19.40
N SER A 188 2.18 8.81 -18.67
CA SER A 188 1.43 7.56 -18.81
C SER A 188 0.02 7.82 -19.34
N ALA A 189 -0.45 6.91 -20.21
CA ALA A 189 -1.83 6.90 -20.69
C ALA A 189 -2.76 6.36 -19.61
N ASP A 190 -3.94 6.96 -19.46
CA ASP A 190 -4.94 6.49 -18.50
C ASP A 190 -5.63 5.22 -18.97
N SER A 191 -5.98 5.14 -20.26
CA SER A 191 -6.77 4.03 -20.78
C SER A 191 -5.94 2.84 -21.29
N THR A 192 -4.61 2.93 -21.33
CA THR A 192 -3.72 1.82 -21.72
C THR A 192 -2.45 1.85 -20.88
N ASP A 193 -1.84 0.69 -20.66
CA ASP A 193 -0.59 0.57 -19.90
C ASP A 193 0.60 0.92 -20.78
N THR A 194 0.68 2.21 -21.10
CA THR A 194 1.59 2.79 -22.09
C THR A 194 2.25 4.02 -21.50
N ILE A 195 3.57 4.13 -21.70
CA ILE A 195 4.31 5.37 -21.48
C ILE A 195 4.58 6.07 -22.80
N GLY A 196 4.38 7.38 -22.83
CA GLY A 196 4.81 8.26 -23.91
C GLY A 196 6.15 8.88 -23.53
N ILE A 197 7.09 8.90 -24.46
CA ILE A 197 8.47 9.38 -24.28
C ILE A 197 8.75 10.39 -25.39
N GLN A 198 9.30 11.54 -25.03
CA GLN A 198 9.84 12.52 -25.96
C GLN A 198 11.29 12.81 -25.58
N LEU A 199 12.22 12.55 -26.51
CA LEU A 199 13.65 12.84 -26.37
C LEU A 199 14.02 14.02 -27.27
N ASP A 200 14.50 15.11 -26.70
CA ASP A 200 14.97 16.29 -27.43
C ASP A 200 16.48 16.48 -27.19
N SER A 201 17.28 16.21 -28.22
CA SER A 201 18.74 16.44 -28.26
C SER A 201 19.29 16.31 -29.67
N SER A 202 20.32 17.10 -30.03
CA SER A 202 21.07 16.88 -31.27
C SER A 202 21.79 15.54 -31.33
N LEU A 203 21.99 14.86 -30.19
CA LEU A 203 22.55 13.50 -30.14
C LEU A 203 21.62 12.46 -30.81
N VAL A 204 20.32 12.73 -30.87
CA VAL A 204 19.35 11.88 -31.59
C VAL A 204 19.64 11.93 -33.09
N ASP A 205 19.92 13.11 -33.65
CA ASP A 205 20.20 13.29 -35.08
C ASP A 205 21.49 12.60 -35.51
N THR A 206 22.46 12.52 -34.61
CA THR A 206 23.75 11.86 -34.84
C THR A 206 23.71 10.36 -34.53
N GLY A 207 22.57 9.81 -34.09
CA GLY A 207 22.45 8.40 -33.68
C GLY A 207 23.20 8.05 -32.39
N GLN A 208 23.58 9.05 -31.60
CA GLN A 208 24.34 8.90 -30.35
C GLN A 208 23.44 8.80 -29.10
N LEU A 209 22.14 9.00 -29.26
CA LEU A 209 21.14 8.87 -28.20
C LEU A 209 19.90 8.13 -28.70
N GLY A 210 19.46 7.15 -27.93
CA GLY A 210 18.21 6.42 -28.12
C GLY A 210 17.70 5.89 -26.78
N ILE A 211 16.88 4.84 -26.84
CA ILE A 211 16.46 4.10 -25.65
C ILE A 211 16.89 2.63 -25.73
N PHE A 212 17.03 1.98 -24.59
CA PHE A 212 17.04 0.52 -24.51
C PHE A 212 15.77 0.01 -23.84
N ILE A 213 15.41 -1.23 -24.16
CA ILE A 213 14.40 -2.02 -23.47
C ILE A 213 15.06 -3.31 -22.98
N ASP A 214 14.93 -3.63 -21.69
CA ASP A 214 15.61 -4.75 -21.05
C ASP A 214 14.64 -5.58 -20.21
N PHE A 215 14.74 -6.90 -20.26
CA PHE A 215 13.76 -7.81 -19.67
C PHE A 215 14.37 -8.68 -18.56
N PRO A 216 13.84 -8.64 -17.32
CA PRO A 216 14.36 -9.42 -16.20
C PRO A 216 13.70 -10.80 -16.08
N TRP A 217 14.40 -11.75 -15.46
CA TRP A 217 13.80 -12.96 -14.89
C TRP A 217 13.16 -12.61 -13.56
N CYS A 218 11.92 -13.06 -13.34
CA CYS A 218 11.24 -12.92 -12.06
C CYS A 218 10.97 -14.32 -11.50
N ASP A 219 11.11 -14.52 -10.20
CA ASP A 219 10.59 -15.71 -9.50
C ASP A 219 10.24 -15.35 -8.06
N GLY A 220 9.44 -16.20 -7.42
CA GLY A 220 9.05 -16.03 -6.02
C GLY A 220 10.18 -16.34 -5.03
N THR A 221 11.35 -16.82 -5.48
CA THR A 221 12.38 -17.39 -4.60
C THR A 221 13.20 -16.33 -3.87
N ALA A 222 13.46 -15.19 -4.51
CA ALA A 222 14.18 -14.09 -3.89
C ALA A 222 13.32 -13.32 -2.87
N LYS A 223 11.99 -13.55 -2.87
CA LYS A 223 11.00 -12.72 -2.17
C LYS A 223 11.18 -11.25 -2.56
N PHE A 224 10.29 -10.34 -2.20
CA PHE A 224 10.46 -8.90 -2.52
C PHE A 224 11.50 -8.23 -1.61
N SER A 225 12.56 -8.96 -1.26
CA SER A 225 13.63 -8.57 -0.33
C SER A 225 14.82 -7.91 -1.02
N ALA A 226 14.83 -7.88 -2.36
CA ALA A 226 15.83 -7.15 -3.15
C ALA A 226 15.39 -5.69 -3.33
N PRO A 227 16.34 -4.72 -3.40
CA PRO A 227 16.02 -3.31 -3.62
C PRO A 227 15.32 -3.06 -4.95
N PHE A 228 15.40 -3.98 -5.92
CA PHE A 228 14.74 -3.94 -7.21
C PHE A 228 14.18 -5.33 -7.55
N VAL A 229 13.07 -5.40 -8.28
CA VAL A 229 12.41 -6.67 -8.63
C VAL A 229 12.89 -7.11 -10.00
N GLY A 230 13.41 -8.33 -10.06
CA GLY A 230 13.86 -8.96 -11.31
C GLY A 230 15.38 -9.09 -11.40
N ARG A 231 15.82 -10.19 -12.02
CA ARG A 231 17.22 -10.57 -12.21
C ARG A 231 17.58 -10.51 -13.69
N TYR A 232 18.55 -9.68 -14.03
CA TYR A 232 19.01 -9.50 -15.42
C TYR A 232 20.22 -10.37 -15.78
N ASP A 233 20.81 -11.05 -14.79
CA ASP A 233 22.02 -11.86 -14.89
C ASP A 233 21.75 -13.37 -15.10
N VAL A 234 20.48 -13.75 -15.31
CA VAL A 234 20.05 -15.16 -15.52
C VAL A 234 19.28 -15.34 -16.85
N PRO A 235 19.85 -14.93 -18.00
CA PRO A 235 19.17 -14.94 -19.29
C PRO A 235 18.74 -16.34 -19.77
N ALA A 236 19.33 -17.42 -19.25
CA ALA A 236 18.95 -18.77 -19.63
C ALA A 236 17.56 -19.21 -19.12
N ASN A 237 16.97 -18.48 -18.17
CA ASN A 237 15.70 -18.88 -17.54
C ASN A 237 14.45 -18.40 -18.30
N HIS A 238 14.60 -17.49 -19.26
CA HIS A 238 13.50 -16.91 -20.03
C HIS A 238 13.88 -16.66 -21.47
N THR A 239 12.91 -16.26 -22.28
CA THR A 239 13.16 -15.97 -23.70
C THR A 239 12.54 -14.65 -24.11
N THR A 240 13.21 -13.95 -25.04
CA THR A 240 12.63 -12.81 -25.74
C THR A 240 12.76 -12.96 -27.24
N THR A 241 11.72 -12.56 -27.97
CA THR A 241 11.68 -12.64 -29.44
C THR A 241 11.13 -11.34 -30.01
N LEU A 242 11.82 -10.78 -31.00
CA LEU A 242 11.33 -9.65 -31.79
C LEU A 242 10.38 -10.19 -32.87
N GLU A 243 9.08 -9.91 -32.77
CA GLU A 243 8.06 -10.52 -33.65
C GLU A 243 7.70 -9.65 -34.86
N ALA A 244 7.50 -8.35 -34.63
CA ALA A 244 7.17 -7.38 -35.64
C ALA A 244 8.19 -6.25 -35.56
N SER A 245 8.72 -5.82 -36.70
CA SER A 245 9.55 -4.61 -36.80
C SER A 245 9.33 -3.99 -38.16
N ASN A 246 8.65 -2.85 -38.16
CA ASN A 246 8.67 -1.91 -39.27
C ASN A 246 9.26 -0.58 -38.75
N PRO A 247 9.52 0.39 -39.63
CA PRO A 247 10.19 1.62 -39.20
C PRO A 247 9.48 2.41 -38.11
N THR A 248 8.19 2.21 -37.81
CA THR A 248 7.46 3.00 -36.79
C THR A 248 6.91 2.14 -35.66
N ARG A 249 7.11 0.82 -35.71
CA ARG A 249 6.53 -0.13 -34.75
C ARG A 249 7.42 -1.36 -34.60
N ALA A 250 7.60 -1.78 -33.36
CA ALA A 250 8.19 -3.07 -33.03
C ALA A 250 7.49 -3.74 -31.85
N ALA A 251 7.56 -5.06 -31.77
CA ALA A 251 7.04 -5.81 -30.62
C ALA A 251 8.05 -6.85 -30.16
N VAL A 252 8.34 -6.83 -28.85
CA VAL A 252 9.15 -7.85 -28.19
C VAL A 252 8.24 -8.70 -27.32
N ARG A 253 8.22 -10.00 -27.59
CA ARG A 253 7.68 -10.99 -26.67
C ARG A 253 8.68 -11.32 -25.58
N HIS A 254 8.20 -11.54 -24.38
CA HIS A 254 8.95 -12.02 -23.24
C HIS A 254 8.20 -13.19 -22.59
N THR A 255 8.80 -14.38 -22.58
CA THR A 255 8.19 -15.60 -22.02
C THR A 255 8.95 -16.03 -20.76
N LEU A 256 8.21 -16.15 -19.65
CA LEU A 256 8.67 -16.57 -18.32
C LEU A 256 7.84 -17.79 -17.90
N ASP A 257 8.44 -18.98 -17.86
CA ASP A 257 7.71 -20.24 -17.67
C ASP A 257 6.53 -20.37 -18.67
N ALA A 258 5.29 -20.49 -18.17
CA ALA A 258 4.06 -20.56 -18.96
C ALA A 258 3.47 -19.17 -19.31
N ALA A 259 3.96 -18.08 -18.71
CA ALA A 259 3.46 -16.73 -18.93
C ALA A 259 4.18 -16.05 -20.09
N THR A 260 3.44 -15.25 -20.86
CA THR A 260 3.99 -14.42 -21.94
C THR A 260 3.48 -13.00 -21.81
N PHE A 261 4.40 -12.05 -21.95
CA PHE A 261 4.13 -10.61 -21.99
C PHE A 261 4.67 -10.03 -23.29
N VAL A 262 4.07 -8.96 -23.77
CA VAL A 262 4.46 -8.27 -25.00
C VAL A 262 4.68 -6.80 -24.71
N THR A 263 5.84 -6.30 -25.12
CA THR A 263 6.17 -4.87 -25.12
C THR A 263 6.12 -4.36 -26.55
N THR A 264 5.21 -3.44 -26.84
CA THR A 264 5.05 -2.81 -28.16
C THR A 264 5.62 -1.40 -28.12
N VAL A 265 6.57 -1.11 -29.02
CA VAL A 265 7.11 0.22 -29.27
C VAL A 265 6.44 0.78 -30.51
N ASN A 266 5.95 2.02 -30.45
CA ASN A 266 5.34 2.73 -31.57
C ASN A 266 5.81 4.19 -31.57
N GLY A 267 5.94 4.85 -32.73
CA GLY A 267 6.28 6.27 -32.74
C GLY A 267 6.93 6.75 -34.03
N ASP A 268 7.79 7.75 -33.88
CA ASP A 268 8.61 8.27 -34.98
C ASP A 268 9.46 7.16 -35.62
N PRO A 269 9.95 7.33 -36.86
CA PRO A 269 10.76 6.31 -37.50
C PRO A 269 12.00 5.87 -36.68
N PHE A 270 12.09 4.61 -36.30
CA PHE A 270 13.17 3.99 -35.52
C PHE A 270 13.65 2.66 -36.11
N SER A 271 14.80 2.20 -35.63
CA SER A 271 15.34 0.85 -35.79
C SER A 271 15.46 0.17 -34.43
N VAL A 272 15.15 -1.14 -34.38
CA VAL A 272 15.33 -1.96 -33.18
C VAL A 272 16.36 -3.04 -33.46
N GLN A 273 17.35 -3.17 -32.59
CA GLN A 273 18.34 -4.24 -32.66
C GLN A 273 18.53 -4.89 -31.30
N ARG A 274 18.70 -6.21 -31.29
CA ARG A 274 19.11 -6.92 -30.08
C ARG A 274 20.62 -6.69 -29.88
N LEU A 275 21.01 -6.21 -28.70
CA LEU A 275 22.40 -5.82 -28.44
C LEU A 275 23.34 -7.01 -28.20
N ASP A 276 22.80 -8.08 -27.63
CA ASP A 276 23.55 -9.28 -27.28
C ASP A 276 22.73 -10.54 -27.64
N PRO A 277 23.35 -11.59 -28.21
CA PRO A 277 22.64 -12.81 -28.58
C PRO A 277 21.99 -13.57 -27.41
N VAL A 278 22.55 -13.41 -26.21
CA VAL A 278 22.13 -14.08 -24.98
C VAL A 278 21.29 -13.15 -24.11
N ALA A 279 21.72 -11.90 -23.92
CA ALA A 279 20.98 -10.95 -23.09
C ALA A 279 19.63 -10.56 -23.72
N HIS A 280 18.69 -10.16 -22.88
CA HIS A 280 17.34 -9.77 -23.27
C HIS A 280 17.19 -8.26 -23.39
N ARG A 281 18.19 -7.61 -24.01
CA ARG A 281 18.24 -6.16 -24.19
C ARG A 281 18.17 -5.76 -25.67
N TYR A 282 17.29 -4.81 -25.96
CA TYR A 282 17.03 -4.25 -27.28
C TYR A 282 17.36 -2.76 -27.28
N LEU A 283 18.07 -2.30 -28.31
CA LEU A 283 18.35 -0.90 -28.57
C LEU A 283 17.36 -0.36 -29.59
N VAL A 284 16.79 0.81 -29.31
CA VAL A 284 15.89 1.55 -30.19
C VAL A 284 16.53 2.91 -30.51
N THR A 285 16.80 3.16 -31.78
CA THR A 285 17.43 4.39 -32.29
C THR A 285 16.63 4.98 -33.43
N SER A 286 16.70 6.30 -33.63
CA SER A 286 16.06 6.96 -34.77
C SER A 286 16.54 6.38 -36.11
N HIS A 287 15.63 6.16 -37.07
CA HIS A 287 15.93 5.59 -38.38
C HIS A 287 16.41 6.64 -39.39
N SER A 288 15.99 7.89 -39.22
CA SER A 288 16.46 9.04 -40.00
C SER A 288 17.13 10.05 -39.07
N LYS A 289 17.85 11.03 -39.64
CA LYS A 289 18.12 12.28 -38.90
C LYS A 289 16.76 12.77 -38.41
N ALA A 290 16.55 12.72 -37.10
CA ALA A 290 15.28 13.04 -36.50
C ALA A 290 14.80 14.41 -36.98
N SER A 291 13.49 14.62 -36.97
CA SER A 291 12.93 15.90 -37.38
C SER A 291 13.30 16.96 -36.34
N LYS A 292 14.47 17.60 -36.49
CA LYS A 292 15.01 18.64 -35.60
C LYS A 292 15.51 18.14 -34.23
N GLY A 293 16.18 16.99 -34.15
CA GLY A 293 16.76 16.50 -32.89
C GLY A 293 15.73 15.97 -31.89
N GLN A 294 14.61 15.44 -32.36
CA GLN A 294 13.53 14.92 -31.54
C GLN A 294 13.18 13.47 -31.90
N LEU A 295 13.02 12.61 -30.90
CA LEU A 295 12.50 11.24 -31.03
C LEU A 295 11.33 11.02 -30.07
N SER A 296 10.14 10.77 -30.62
CA SER A 296 8.92 10.51 -29.86
C SER A 296 8.51 9.05 -29.99
N LEU A 297 8.41 8.35 -28.84
CA LEU A 297 8.09 6.93 -28.76
C LEU A 297 7.00 6.68 -27.72
N ALA A 298 6.15 5.70 -27.96
CA ALA A 298 5.24 5.13 -27.00
C ALA A 298 5.64 3.67 -26.75
N VAL A 299 5.74 3.27 -25.49
CA VAL A 299 6.06 1.90 -25.09
C VAL A 299 4.88 1.35 -24.29
N ALA A 300 4.17 0.40 -24.89
CA ALA A 300 2.99 -0.24 -24.32
C ALA A 300 3.32 -1.65 -23.83
N PHE A 301 2.83 -2.00 -22.65
CA PHE A 301 2.94 -3.34 -22.08
C PHE A 301 1.58 -4.03 -22.10
N GLY A 302 1.57 -5.33 -22.37
CA GLY A 302 0.34 -6.12 -22.35
C GLY A 302 0.57 -7.63 -22.41
N LEU A 303 -0.52 -8.39 -22.35
CA LEU A 303 -0.53 -9.85 -22.56
C LEU A 303 -0.44 -10.23 -24.05
N SER A 304 -0.62 -9.26 -24.94
CA SER A 304 -0.57 -9.42 -26.40
C SER A 304 -0.08 -8.14 -27.05
N GLU A 305 0.31 -8.24 -28.33
CA GLU A 305 0.72 -7.07 -29.12
C GLU A 305 -0.41 -6.02 -29.16
N GLN A 306 -0.07 -4.78 -28.80
CA GLN A 306 -1.00 -3.66 -28.86
C GLN A 306 -1.07 -3.13 -30.28
N LYS A 307 -1.93 -3.69 -31.13
CA LYS A 307 -2.03 -3.32 -32.57
C LYS A 307 -2.42 -1.88 -32.84
N ASP A 308 -3.17 -1.28 -31.92
CA ASP A 308 -3.59 0.13 -31.95
C ASP A 308 -2.83 0.97 -30.91
N ALA A 309 -1.55 0.61 -30.66
CA ALA A 309 -0.70 1.33 -29.70
C ALA A 309 -0.68 2.82 -30.01
N ARG A 310 -0.94 3.62 -28.98
CA ARG A 310 -0.98 5.09 -29.07
C ARG A 310 0.33 5.67 -29.55
N SER A 311 0.27 6.85 -30.16
CA SER A 311 1.44 7.71 -30.35
C SER A 311 1.80 8.40 -29.03
N ALA A 312 3.07 8.81 -28.88
CA ALA A 312 3.52 9.54 -27.69
C ALA A 312 2.68 10.81 -27.43
N ASN A 313 2.31 11.54 -28.49
CA ASN A 313 1.50 12.76 -28.41
C ASN A 313 0.09 12.49 -27.88
N GLU A 314 -0.53 11.37 -28.27
CA GLU A 314 -1.82 10.95 -27.71
C GLU A 314 -1.70 10.62 -26.22
N VAL A 315 -0.61 9.97 -25.80
CA VAL A 315 -0.34 9.69 -24.38
C VAL A 315 -0.22 10.97 -23.58
N PHE A 316 0.56 11.96 -24.04
CA PHE A 316 0.72 13.25 -23.34
C PHE A 316 -0.61 14.00 -23.21
N ARG A 317 -1.38 14.13 -24.30
CA ARG A 317 -2.69 14.81 -24.28
C ARG A 317 -3.70 14.12 -23.36
N GLU A 318 -3.68 12.78 -23.34
CA GLU A 318 -4.54 12.02 -22.45
C GLU A 318 -4.15 12.24 -20.99
N SER A 319 -2.86 12.19 -20.68
CA SER A 319 -2.34 12.43 -19.32
C SER A 319 -2.77 13.80 -18.81
N GLU A 320 -2.52 14.87 -19.59
CA GLU A 320 -2.94 16.23 -19.27
C GLU A 320 -4.44 16.29 -18.97
N ARG A 321 -5.27 15.88 -19.93
CA ARG A 321 -6.73 15.92 -19.78
C ARG A 321 -7.22 15.17 -18.54
N VAL A 322 -6.68 13.98 -18.29
CA VAL A 322 -7.14 13.11 -17.21
C VAL A 322 -6.72 13.65 -15.84
N TRP A 323 -5.49 14.14 -15.69
CA TRP A 323 -5.05 14.75 -14.43
C TRP A 323 -5.77 16.06 -14.16
N GLU A 324 -5.98 16.90 -15.17
CA GLU A 324 -6.81 18.10 -15.07
C GLU A 324 -8.22 17.79 -14.60
N ASP A 325 -8.86 16.78 -15.20
CA ASP A 325 -10.17 16.30 -14.80
C ASP A 325 -10.17 15.77 -13.36
N TYR A 326 -9.17 14.97 -12.99
CA TYR A 326 -9.05 14.42 -11.64
C TYR A 326 -8.96 15.52 -10.58
N TRP A 327 -8.12 16.52 -10.81
CA TRP A 327 -7.93 17.62 -9.88
C TRP A 327 -9.10 18.60 -9.86
N SER A 328 -9.80 18.79 -10.98
CA SER A 328 -10.85 19.80 -11.12
C SER A 328 -12.25 19.33 -10.72
N LYS A 329 -12.54 18.02 -10.84
CA LYS A 329 -13.90 17.48 -10.68
C LYS A 329 -14.14 16.77 -9.34
N ASN A 330 -13.09 16.22 -8.73
CA ASN A 330 -13.24 15.40 -7.51
C ASN A 330 -13.15 16.24 -6.23
N GLY A 331 -13.25 15.56 -5.08
CA GLY A 331 -13.06 16.16 -3.76
C GLY A 331 -11.75 16.93 -3.66
N PHE A 332 -11.73 18.03 -2.92
CA PHE A 332 -10.52 18.80 -2.65
C PHE A 332 -10.58 19.43 -1.27
N VAL A 333 -9.45 19.41 -0.55
CA VAL A 333 -9.27 20.04 0.75
C VAL A 333 -8.08 20.98 0.68
N ASP A 334 -8.31 22.22 1.07
CA ASP A 334 -7.31 23.27 1.27
C ASP A 334 -7.26 23.63 2.74
N VAL A 335 -6.16 23.25 3.39
CA VAL A 335 -5.86 23.56 4.80
C VAL A 335 -4.84 24.69 4.93
N LEU A 336 -4.32 25.22 3.82
CA LEU A 336 -3.19 26.15 3.79
C LEU A 336 -3.62 27.60 3.61
N THR A 337 -4.52 27.87 2.66
CA THR A 337 -4.86 29.25 2.29
C THR A 337 -5.54 29.98 3.44
N GLY A 338 -4.87 30.96 4.03
CA GLY A 338 -5.40 31.76 5.12
C GLY A 338 -5.27 31.13 6.51
N SER A 339 -4.69 29.92 6.62
CA SER A 339 -4.33 29.32 7.90
C SER A 339 -3.13 30.03 8.51
N ALA A 340 -3.17 30.26 9.83
CA ALA A 340 -2.06 30.88 10.57
C ALA A 340 -1.11 29.84 11.17
N ASP A 341 -1.53 28.58 11.25
CA ASP A 341 -0.75 27.48 11.81
C ASP A 341 0.44 27.11 10.90
N SER A 342 1.65 27.10 11.45
CA SER A 342 2.87 26.77 10.70
C SER A 342 2.90 25.35 10.16
N ARG A 343 2.08 24.44 10.71
CA ARG A 343 1.97 23.04 10.28
C ARG A 343 1.18 22.88 8.97
N ALA A 344 0.43 23.90 8.56
CA ALA A 344 -0.50 23.81 7.43
C ALA A 344 0.18 23.50 6.09
N GLU A 345 1.40 24.01 5.86
CA GLU A 345 2.12 23.77 4.62
C GLU A 345 2.53 22.30 4.45
N GLU A 346 3.06 21.69 5.49
CA GLU A 346 3.43 20.26 5.44
C GLU A 346 2.19 19.37 5.34
N LEU A 347 1.10 19.71 6.04
CA LEU A 347 -0.14 18.95 5.92
C LEU A 347 -0.71 19.04 4.50
N GLN A 348 -0.74 20.23 3.90
CA GLN A 348 -1.18 20.42 2.52
C GLN A 348 -0.28 19.68 1.52
N ARG A 349 1.04 19.68 1.73
CA ARG A 349 2.00 18.92 0.91
C ARG A 349 1.65 17.43 0.93
N ARG A 350 1.46 16.84 2.12
CA ARG A 350 1.06 15.43 2.27
C ARG A 350 -0.27 15.14 1.56
N ILE A 351 -1.27 16.01 1.72
CA ILE A 351 -2.58 15.86 1.03
C ILE A 351 -2.40 15.78 -0.48
N ILE A 352 -1.67 16.71 -1.09
CA ILE A 352 -1.52 16.76 -2.55
C ILE A 352 -0.71 15.56 -3.06
N LEU A 353 0.42 15.25 -2.43
CA LEU A 353 1.30 14.17 -2.90
C LEU A 353 0.70 12.78 -2.68
N SER A 354 0.05 12.52 -1.54
CA SER A 354 -0.64 11.26 -1.28
C SER A 354 -1.74 11.01 -2.32
N ARG A 355 -2.51 12.05 -2.70
CA ARG A 355 -3.54 11.94 -3.74
C ARG A 355 -2.98 11.57 -5.11
N TYR A 356 -1.87 12.20 -5.51
CA TYR A 356 -1.22 11.87 -6.77
C TYR A 356 -0.71 10.41 -6.75
N LEU A 357 0.06 10.05 -5.72
CA LEU A 357 0.71 8.75 -5.66
C LEU A 357 -0.27 7.59 -5.49
N ILE A 358 -1.34 7.76 -4.70
CA ILE A 358 -2.40 6.74 -4.61
C ILE A 358 -3.13 6.60 -5.94
N ARG A 359 -3.40 7.68 -6.68
CA ARG A 359 -3.99 7.54 -8.02
C ARG A 359 -3.07 6.78 -8.99
N VAL A 360 -1.77 7.00 -8.91
CA VAL A 360 -0.79 6.26 -9.73
C VAL A 360 -0.75 4.78 -9.37
N ASN A 361 -0.84 4.44 -8.09
CA ASN A 361 -0.51 3.11 -7.58
C ASN A 361 -1.71 2.25 -7.10
N GLU A 362 -2.85 2.86 -6.82
CA GLU A 362 -3.99 2.29 -6.05
C GLU A 362 -5.36 2.61 -6.67
N ALA A 363 -5.40 2.67 -7.99
CA ALA A 363 -6.60 2.99 -8.78
C ALA A 363 -6.85 1.96 -9.89
N GLY A 364 -6.44 0.71 -9.67
CA GLY A 364 -6.55 -0.39 -10.63
C GLY A 364 -7.75 -1.32 -10.38
N ASP A 365 -7.82 -2.40 -11.16
CA ASP A 365 -8.96 -3.35 -11.14
C ASP A 365 -8.89 -4.36 -9.99
N THR A 366 -7.77 -4.40 -9.27
CA THR A 366 -7.56 -5.21 -8.07
C THR A 366 -7.02 -4.33 -6.96
N PRO A 367 -7.37 -4.57 -5.69
CA PRO A 367 -6.74 -3.90 -4.56
C PRO A 367 -5.21 -3.87 -4.70
N PRO A 368 -4.54 -2.76 -4.36
CA PRO A 368 -3.08 -2.69 -4.41
C PRO A 368 -2.44 -3.63 -3.36
N GLN A 369 -1.14 -3.89 -3.52
CA GLN A 369 -0.31 -4.50 -2.46
C GLN A 369 0.02 -3.46 -1.37
N GLU A 370 0.57 -3.86 -0.22
CA GLU A 370 1.02 -2.93 0.84
C GLU A 370 2.03 -1.86 0.35
N VAL A 371 2.80 -2.21 -0.68
CA VAL A 371 3.78 -1.36 -1.38
C VAL A 371 3.29 -0.94 -2.78
N SER A 372 2.09 -1.38 -3.15
CA SER A 372 1.37 -1.03 -4.39
C SER A 372 2.17 -1.39 -5.65
N THR A 373 2.19 -0.55 -6.70
CA THR A 373 3.02 -0.79 -7.91
C THR A 373 4.43 -0.18 -7.79
N VAL A 374 4.88 0.08 -6.56
CA VAL A 374 6.22 0.56 -6.22
C VAL A 374 6.93 -0.50 -5.40
N LEU A 375 8.08 -0.99 -5.84
CA LEU A 375 8.80 -2.02 -5.10
C LEU A 375 10.25 -1.62 -4.95
N TYR A 376 10.58 -1.06 -3.79
CA TYR A 376 11.96 -0.82 -3.35
C TYR A 376 12.11 -1.29 -1.91
N TYR A 377 13.28 -1.80 -1.57
CA TYR A 377 13.60 -2.16 -0.20
C TYR A 377 14.61 -1.16 0.36
N SER A 378 14.22 -0.46 1.42
CA SER A 378 15.08 0.40 2.22
C SER A 378 15.07 -0.10 3.67
N VAL A 379 15.65 -1.26 3.95
CA VAL A 379 16.12 -1.51 5.33
C VAL A 379 17.62 -1.32 5.35
N VAL A 380 17.99 -0.13 5.83
CA VAL A 380 19.30 0.17 6.38
C VAL A 380 19.65 -0.95 7.37
N LEU A 381 20.63 -1.78 7.01
CA LEU A 381 21.88 -2.11 7.71
C LEU A 381 21.96 -2.15 9.27
N LEU A 382 20.91 -1.91 10.04
CA LEU A 382 20.94 -1.77 11.50
C LEU A 382 20.73 -3.10 12.23
N HIS A 383 20.07 -4.08 11.62
CA HIS A 383 19.89 -5.40 12.25
C HIS A 383 21.18 -6.25 12.25
N LEU A 384 22.11 -5.98 11.32
CA LEU A 384 23.42 -6.64 11.29
C LEU A 384 24.47 -5.97 12.20
N MET A 385 24.17 -4.80 12.77
CA MET A 385 25.08 -4.13 13.72
C MET A 385 24.70 -4.35 15.20
N ARG A 386 23.57 -5.00 15.50
CA ARG A 386 23.19 -5.39 16.88
C ARG A 386 23.57 -6.83 17.25
N CYS A 387 24.00 -7.65 16.30
CA CYS A 387 24.67 -8.92 16.57
C CYS A 387 26.19 -8.71 16.45
N GLY A 388 26.83 -8.33 17.55
CA GLY A 388 28.28 -8.21 17.60
C GLY A 388 28.93 -9.59 17.43
N GLU A 389 29.48 -9.88 16.26
CA GLU A 389 30.62 -10.79 16.09
C GLU A 389 31.33 -10.58 14.73
N ILE A 390 32.59 -10.13 14.83
CA ILE A 390 33.71 -10.24 13.88
C ILE A 390 33.69 -9.39 12.59
N VAL A 391 34.39 -8.25 12.70
CA VAL A 391 35.03 -7.51 11.61
C VAL A 391 36.19 -8.32 11.00
N ARG A 392 36.09 -8.62 9.70
CA ARG A 392 37.13 -8.86 8.64
C ARG A 392 36.34 -9.47 7.46
N SER A 393 36.21 -8.91 6.26
CA SER A 393 37.15 -8.20 5.41
C SER A 393 36.39 -7.36 4.37
N ARG A 394 36.75 -6.08 4.28
CA ARG A 394 36.31 -5.14 3.24
C ARG A 394 37.42 -5.09 2.20
N GLU A 395 37.33 -5.89 1.14
CA GLU A 395 38.09 -5.81 -0.13
C GLU A 395 37.86 -7.08 -0.95
N GLN A 396 36.75 -7.16 -1.71
CA GLN A 396 36.64 -8.07 -2.87
C GLN A 396 35.37 -7.76 -3.67
N TRP A 397 35.25 -6.55 -4.23
CA TRP A 397 34.28 -6.25 -5.30
C TRP A 397 34.81 -5.12 -6.18
N LEU A 398 36.09 -5.18 -6.58
CA LEU A 398 36.64 -4.33 -7.65
C LEU A 398 37.71 -5.12 -8.43
N GLY A 399 37.32 -5.54 -9.63
CA GLY A 399 38.10 -5.85 -10.85
C GLY A 399 39.51 -6.45 -10.78
N ARG A 400 39.72 -7.52 -11.56
CA ARG A 400 40.63 -7.49 -12.74
C ARG A 400 40.57 -8.80 -13.54
N SER A 401 40.41 -8.64 -14.86
CA SER A 401 40.93 -9.59 -15.85
C SER A 401 42.46 -9.49 -15.90
N THR A 402 43.14 -10.62 -16.13
CA THR A 402 44.15 -10.83 -17.20
C THR A 402 44.87 -12.18 -17.03
N SER A 403 44.84 -12.98 -18.10
CA SER A 403 45.90 -13.81 -18.70
C SER A 403 46.83 -14.72 -17.86
N THR A 404 46.82 -16.01 -18.22
CA THR A 404 47.96 -16.94 -18.41
C THR A 404 49.33 -16.59 -17.80
N LEU A 405 49.85 -17.45 -16.91
CA LEU A 405 51.00 -18.35 -17.16
C LEU A 405 51.23 -19.26 -15.93
N GLY A 406 51.74 -20.47 -16.18
CA GLY A 406 51.87 -21.53 -15.17
C GLY A 406 53.15 -21.52 -14.34
N ILE A 407 53.35 -22.70 -13.72
CA ILE A 407 54.56 -23.27 -13.08
C ILE A 407 54.44 -23.47 -11.56
N ARG A 408 54.11 -24.73 -11.24
CA ARG A 408 54.72 -25.68 -10.26
C ARG A 408 55.59 -25.15 -9.11
N GLN A 409 55.35 -25.79 -7.96
CA GLN A 409 56.26 -26.62 -7.13
C GLN A 409 56.39 -26.25 -5.63
N ASN A 410 55.86 -27.16 -4.81
CA ASN A 410 56.50 -27.89 -3.70
C ASN A 410 57.18 -27.16 -2.52
N ALA A 411 56.62 -27.46 -1.34
CA ALA A 411 57.20 -28.28 -0.27
C ALA A 411 58.09 -27.63 0.82
N ASP A 412 57.62 -27.91 2.05
CA ASP A 412 58.35 -28.40 3.22
C ASP A 412 59.22 -27.47 4.10
N GLU A 413 58.80 -27.45 5.38
CA GLU A 413 59.57 -27.90 6.56
C GLU A 413 60.24 -26.92 7.56
N ILE A 414 60.07 -27.31 8.84
CA ILE A 414 60.97 -27.20 10.01
C ILE A 414 60.88 -25.97 10.94
N ALA A 415 60.10 -26.16 12.01
CA ALA A 415 60.46 -26.32 13.44
C ALA A 415 61.42 -25.41 14.23
N SER A 416 61.03 -25.23 15.51
CA SER A 416 61.82 -25.03 16.75
C SER A 416 62.26 -23.58 17.05
N SER A 417 62.37 -23.06 18.27
CA SER A 417 62.13 -23.46 19.67
C SER A 417 62.46 -22.25 20.59
N SER A 418 62.31 -22.41 21.92
CA SER A 418 62.93 -21.64 23.03
C SER A 418 62.08 -20.48 23.60
N THR A 419 61.42 -20.61 24.78
CA THR A 419 61.81 -20.76 26.21
C THR A 419 61.81 -19.43 26.98
N GLY A 420 61.17 -19.40 28.17
CA GLY A 420 61.57 -18.46 29.25
C GLY A 420 60.52 -17.96 30.26
N LYS A 421 60.32 -18.71 31.36
CA LYS A 421 60.24 -18.29 32.81
C LYS A 421 59.21 -17.21 33.26
N SER A 422 58.15 -17.53 34.01
CA SER A 422 57.98 -17.75 35.50
C SER A 422 57.89 -16.46 36.36
N THR A 423 56.68 -16.01 36.81
CA THR A 423 56.01 -16.15 38.15
C THR A 423 55.95 -14.83 38.96
N PRO A 424 55.11 -14.61 40.00
CA PRO A 424 53.88 -15.30 40.47
C PRO A 424 52.70 -14.40 40.99
N ALA A 425 51.54 -15.07 41.12
CA ALA A 425 50.50 -15.01 42.19
C ALA A 425 49.86 -13.70 42.70
N SER A 426 48.53 -13.62 42.54
CA SER A 426 47.59 -13.48 43.68
C SER A 426 46.24 -14.15 43.37
N LYS A 427 45.69 -14.84 44.36
CA LYS A 427 44.37 -15.50 44.48
C LYS A 427 44.02 -15.46 45.99
N PRO A 428 42.82 -15.87 46.44
CA PRO A 428 41.44 -15.62 45.99
C PRO A 428 40.53 -15.33 47.23
N HIS A 429 39.20 -15.12 47.07
CA HIS A 429 38.14 -15.69 47.95
C HIS A 429 36.70 -15.31 47.50
N PRO A 430 35.63 -15.98 47.97
CA PRO A 430 34.79 -16.87 47.13
C PRO A 430 33.29 -16.49 47.19
N TRP A 431 32.41 -17.29 46.57
CA TRP A 431 31.26 -17.94 47.22
C TRP A 431 30.43 -18.66 46.16
N LEU A 432 30.43 -19.99 46.21
CA LEU A 432 29.48 -20.84 45.51
C LEU A 432 29.39 -22.16 46.27
N THR A 433 28.31 -22.41 47.02
CA THR A 433 27.73 -23.77 47.21
C THR A 433 26.39 -23.78 47.97
N ARG A 434 25.33 -24.22 47.28
CA ARG A 434 24.43 -25.37 47.59
C ARG A 434 23.22 -25.31 46.63
N MET A 435 23.07 -26.28 45.72
CA MET A 435 22.16 -27.46 45.82
C MET A 435 20.69 -27.02 46.04
N THR A 436 19.69 -27.36 45.24
CA THR A 436 19.35 -28.61 44.52
C THR A 436 18.16 -28.38 43.57
N SER A 437 18.10 -29.18 42.49
CA SER A 437 16.91 -29.65 41.74
C SER A 437 15.68 -28.74 41.60
N LYS A 438 15.39 -28.32 40.36
CA LYS A 438 14.03 -28.35 39.78
C LYS A 438 14.10 -28.14 38.26
N LYS A 439 13.47 -29.08 37.55
CA LYS A 439 12.98 -29.10 36.16
C LYS A 439 13.31 -27.86 35.30
N ILE A 440 14.10 -28.08 34.24
CA ILE A 440 14.12 -27.23 33.05
C ILE A 440 12.86 -27.56 32.24
N PRO A 441 11.94 -26.62 31.96
CA PRO A 441 10.95 -26.80 30.92
C PRO A 441 11.62 -26.59 29.56
N HIS A 442 11.45 -27.56 28.67
CA HIS A 442 11.67 -27.38 27.24
C HIS A 442 10.83 -26.20 26.73
N GLY A 443 11.47 -25.30 25.97
CA GLY A 443 10.81 -24.14 25.39
C GLY A 443 11.79 -23.15 24.76
N LEU A 444 12.77 -23.64 24.00
CA LEU A 444 13.48 -22.79 23.05
C LEU A 444 12.61 -22.75 21.79
N VAL A 445 11.76 -21.72 21.71
CA VAL A 445 11.12 -21.31 20.46
C VAL A 445 12.25 -21.01 19.48
N HIS A 446 12.34 -21.82 18.43
CA HIS A 446 13.14 -21.48 17.25
C HIS A 446 12.76 -20.06 16.81
N PRO A 447 13.71 -19.18 16.43
CA PRO A 447 13.34 -17.97 15.73
C PRO A 447 12.70 -18.42 14.42
N SER A 448 11.38 -18.34 14.36
CA SER A 448 10.63 -18.54 13.14
C SER A 448 11.18 -17.53 12.14
N GLN A 449 11.57 -18.03 10.97
CA GLN A 449 11.78 -17.17 9.81
C GLN A 449 10.49 -16.38 9.62
N THR A 450 10.53 -15.08 9.85
CA THR A 450 9.37 -14.20 9.84
C THR A 450 8.61 -14.33 8.50
N PRO A 451 7.29 -14.63 8.52
CA PRO A 451 6.44 -14.68 7.32
C PRO A 451 6.26 -13.34 6.58
N GLN A 452 6.82 -12.24 7.09
CA GLN A 452 6.59 -10.87 6.61
C GLN A 452 7.00 -10.62 5.15
N ALA A 453 7.99 -11.33 4.61
CA ALA A 453 8.52 -11.06 3.26
C ALA A 453 7.58 -11.47 2.10
N ASN A 454 6.57 -12.30 2.35
CA ASN A 454 5.63 -12.76 1.31
C ASN A 454 4.41 -11.83 1.15
N ARG A 455 4.23 -10.83 2.03
CA ARG A 455 3.10 -9.89 1.98
C ARG A 455 3.12 -9.01 0.71
N PHE A 456 4.29 -8.79 0.12
CA PHE A 456 4.50 -7.71 -0.85
C PHE A 456 4.16 -8.04 -2.32
N SER A 457 3.96 -9.31 -2.70
CA SER A 457 3.41 -9.68 -4.03
C SER A 457 1.92 -9.90 -4.08
N SER A 458 1.29 -10.13 -2.93
CA SER A 458 -0.08 -10.65 -2.87
C SER A 458 -1.09 -9.53 -2.71
N LEU A 459 -2.34 -9.80 -3.04
CA LEU A 459 -3.46 -8.89 -2.76
C LEU A 459 -3.82 -9.02 -1.28
N LEU A 460 -3.72 -7.96 -0.49
CA LEU A 460 -4.17 -7.94 0.91
C LEU A 460 -5.59 -7.39 0.99
N VAL A 461 -6.55 -8.29 1.15
CA VAL A 461 -7.98 -7.93 1.27
C VAL A 461 -8.28 -7.26 2.61
N GLU A 462 -7.50 -7.55 3.65
CA GLU A 462 -7.62 -6.78 4.90
C GLU A 462 -7.20 -5.32 4.71
N MET A 463 -6.11 -5.07 3.99
CA MET A 463 -5.59 -3.72 3.83
C MET A 463 -6.37 -2.92 2.80
N TYR A 464 -7.22 -3.56 1.98
CA TYR A 464 -8.03 -2.87 0.97
C TYR A 464 -8.87 -1.72 1.55
N PHE A 465 -9.34 -1.86 2.81
CA PHE A 465 -10.00 -0.77 3.51
C PHE A 465 -9.08 0.46 3.59
N TRP A 466 -7.89 0.29 4.17
CA TRP A 466 -6.93 1.38 4.38
C TRP A 466 -6.37 1.97 3.09
N HIS A 467 -6.28 1.16 2.03
CA HIS A 467 -5.90 1.64 0.70
C HIS A 467 -6.99 2.47 0.05
N SER A 468 -8.25 2.02 0.06
CA SER A 468 -9.20 2.48 -0.96
C SER A 468 -10.47 3.13 -0.43
N ILE A 469 -10.83 2.98 0.84
CA ILE A 469 -12.10 3.51 1.35
C ILE A 469 -12.19 5.03 1.26
N HIS A 470 -11.05 5.73 1.37
CA HIS A 470 -10.98 7.18 1.25
C HIS A 470 -11.55 7.67 -0.09
N TRP A 471 -11.43 6.90 -1.19
CA TRP A 471 -11.98 7.30 -2.48
C TRP A 471 -13.48 7.59 -2.45
N ALA A 472 -14.24 6.90 -1.61
CA ALA A 472 -15.66 7.20 -1.40
C ALA A 472 -15.87 8.60 -0.79
N LEU A 473 -15.04 8.99 0.18
CA LEU A 473 -15.14 10.29 0.82
C LEU A 473 -14.64 11.44 -0.06
N TRP A 474 -13.65 11.18 -0.91
CA TRP A 474 -13.13 12.15 -1.87
C TRP A 474 -13.95 12.23 -3.17
N ASN A 475 -15.10 11.55 -3.22
CA ASN A 475 -16.02 11.47 -4.35
C ASN A 475 -15.35 10.97 -5.66
N ASN A 476 -14.47 9.98 -5.52
CA ASN A 476 -13.71 9.34 -6.60
C ASN A 476 -14.27 7.93 -6.92
N TRP A 477 -15.59 7.87 -7.14
CA TRP A 477 -16.30 6.59 -7.37
C TRP A 477 -15.89 5.87 -8.65
N ASP A 478 -15.49 6.61 -9.68
CA ASP A 478 -14.96 6.06 -10.93
C ASP A 478 -13.65 5.28 -10.71
N ILE A 479 -12.85 5.68 -9.72
CA ILE A 479 -11.63 4.98 -9.31
C ILE A 479 -11.98 3.81 -8.40
N LEU A 480 -12.76 4.05 -7.32
CA LEU A 480 -13.10 3.00 -6.35
C LEU A 480 -13.84 1.82 -7.00
N ASN A 481 -14.70 2.09 -7.99
CA ASN A 481 -15.47 1.05 -8.67
C ASN A 481 -14.63 0.10 -9.53
N ARG A 482 -13.39 0.46 -9.87
CA ARG A 482 -12.48 -0.43 -10.60
C ARG A 482 -12.17 -1.68 -9.78
N SER A 483 -11.91 -1.52 -8.48
CA SER A 483 -11.54 -2.61 -7.58
C SER A 483 -12.65 -3.09 -6.64
N SER A 484 -13.73 -2.33 -6.43
CA SER A 484 -14.78 -2.67 -5.44
C SER A 484 -15.52 -3.98 -5.74
N SER A 485 -15.49 -4.43 -6.99
CA SER A 485 -15.98 -5.75 -7.42
C SER A 485 -15.15 -6.94 -6.89
N ILE A 486 -14.05 -6.71 -6.16
CA ILE A 486 -13.23 -7.79 -5.59
C ILE A 486 -14.05 -8.78 -4.76
N TYR A 487 -15.01 -8.29 -3.97
CA TYR A 487 -15.84 -9.15 -3.14
C TYR A 487 -16.81 -10.00 -3.97
N SER A 488 -17.43 -9.45 -5.00
CA SER A 488 -18.30 -10.24 -5.87
C SER A 488 -17.51 -11.25 -6.70
N ARG A 489 -16.32 -10.88 -7.20
CA ARG A 489 -15.40 -11.82 -7.90
C ARG A 489 -14.93 -12.97 -7.00
N PHE A 490 -14.65 -12.70 -5.73
CA PHE A 490 -14.18 -13.71 -4.77
C PHE A 490 -15.29 -14.40 -3.99
N LEU A 491 -16.56 -14.11 -4.29
CA LEU A 491 -17.68 -14.68 -3.55
C LEU A 491 -17.66 -16.22 -3.62
N THR A 492 -17.51 -16.80 -4.81
CA THR A 492 -17.46 -18.25 -5.01
C THR A 492 -16.32 -18.91 -4.23
N SER A 493 -15.10 -18.38 -4.30
CA SER A 493 -13.96 -18.93 -3.58
C SER A 493 -14.10 -18.77 -2.07
N SER A 494 -14.72 -17.68 -1.62
CA SER A 494 -14.96 -17.40 -0.19
C SER A 494 -16.08 -18.25 0.41
N LEU A 495 -17.10 -18.59 -0.38
CA LEU A 495 -18.11 -19.60 -0.04
C LEU A 495 -17.48 -20.99 0.06
N ALA A 496 -16.66 -21.39 -0.92
CA ALA A 496 -15.97 -22.68 -0.90
C ALA A 496 -15.02 -22.81 0.31
N ARG A 497 -14.25 -21.76 0.62
CA ARG A 497 -13.38 -21.70 1.81
C ARG A 497 -14.18 -21.91 3.10
N SER A 498 -15.28 -21.18 3.24
CA SER A 498 -16.14 -21.24 4.42
C SER A 498 -16.84 -22.60 4.55
N GLN A 499 -17.56 -23.02 3.52
CA GLN A 499 -18.53 -24.11 3.62
C GLN A 499 -17.95 -25.47 3.28
N ILE A 500 -17.02 -25.55 2.32
CA ILE A 500 -16.45 -26.82 1.86
C ILE A 500 -15.18 -27.14 2.65
N GLN A 501 -14.24 -26.21 2.71
CA GLN A 501 -12.96 -26.41 3.41
C GLN A 501 -13.14 -26.34 4.93
N GLN A 502 -13.81 -25.31 5.43
CA GLN A 502 -13.94 -25.08 6.87
C GLN A 502 -15.23 -25.67 7.47
N GLY A 503 -16.15 -26.17 6.64
CA GLY A 503 -17.38 -26.82 7.10
C GLY A 503 -18.36 -25.92 7.84
N TRP A 504 -18.33 -24.60 7.60
CA TRP A 504 -19.35 -23.68 8.11
C TRP A 504 -20.68 -23.89 7.36
N PRO A 505 -21.84 -23.74 8.03
CA PRO A 505 -23.12 -24.05 7.41
C PRO A 505 -23.59 -23.00 6.38
N SER A 506 -23.06 -21.78 6.42
CA SER A 506 -23.44 -20.71 5.49
C SER A 506 -22.41 -19.59 5.43
N GLY A 507 -22.53 -18.73 4.42
CA GLY A 507 -21.78 -17.49 4.32
C GLY A 507 -20.41 -17.61 3.67
N ALA A 508 -19.90 -16.47 3.25
CA ALA A 508 -18.59 -16.29 2.64
C ALA A 508 -17.58 -15.80 3.68
N ARG A 509 -16.45 -16.50 3.78
CA ARG A 509 -15.30 -16.06 4.60
C ARG A 509 -14.27 -15.42 3.69
N TRP A 510 -14.03 -14.12 3.80
CA TRP A 510 -13.08 -13.39 2.96
C TRP A 510 -11.63 -13.74 3.32
N PRO A 511 -10.71 -13.86 2.35
CA PRO A 511 -9.31 -14.13 2.68
C PRO A 511 -8.67 -12.91 3.36
N LYS A 512 -7.60 -13.10 4.13
CA LYS A 512 -6.72 -11.99 4.53
C LYS A 512 -5.85 -11.55 3.35
N MET A 513 -5.16 -12.53 2.78
CA MET A 513 -4.21 -12.39 1.68
C MET A 513 -4.57 -13.39 0.58
N THR A 514 -4.52 -12.95 -0.67
CA THR A 514 -4.96 -13.72 -1.84
C THR A 514 -4.20 -13.30 -3.08
N ASP A 515 -4.46 -13.99 -4.18
CA ASP A 515 -4.05 -13.63 -5.54
C ASP A 515 -5.30 -13.40 -6.42
N PRO A 516 -5.16 -13.09 -7.74
CA PRO A 516 -6.29 -12.85 -8.63
C PRO A 516 -7.32 -13.99 -8.73
N SER A 517 -6.97 -15.23 -8.34
CA SER A 517 -7.89 -16.36 -8.27
C SER A 517 -8.87 -16.29 -7.09
N GLY A 518 -8.60 -15.46 -6.09
CA GLY A 518 -9.37 -15.40 -4.85
C GLY A 518 -9.06 -16.53 -3.86
N ARG A 519 -8.03 -17.36 -4.11
CA ARG A 519 -7.53 -18.38 -3.19
C ARG A 519 -6.85 -17.72 -1.99
N SER A 520 -7.08 -18.25 -0.78
CA SER A 520 -6.34 -17.74 0.38
C SER A 520 -4.89 -18.18 0.29
N SER A 521 -3.96 -17.24 0.47
CA SER A 521 -2.55 -17.58 0.64
C SER A 521 -2.38 -18.38 1.93
N PRO A 522 -1.63 -19.49 1.93
CA PRO A 522 -1.35 -20.23 3.15
C PRO A 522 -0.64 -19.38 4.21
N GLY A 523 -0.79 -19.78 5.47
CA GLY A 523 -0.15 -19.12 6.61
C GLY A 523 -1.09 -18.94 7.80
N GLU A 524 -0.53 -19.04 9.00
CA GLU A 524 -1.32 -19.08 10.25
C GLU A 524 -2.14 -17.80 10.44
N ILE A 525 -1.49 -16.63 10.44
CA ILE A 525 -2.19 -15.33 10.52
C ILE A 525 -3.18 -15.17 9.36
N ASN A 526 -2.77 -15.52 8.13
CA ASN A 526 -3.61 -15.40 6.93
C ASN A 526 -4.95 -16.15 7.05
N ASN A 527 -4.96 -17.26 7.79
CA ASN A 527 -6.11 -18.16 7.93
C ASN A 527 -6.86 -18.02 9.25
N LEU A 528 -6.34 -17.26 10.22
CA LEU A 528 -6.94 -17.10 11.56
C LEU A 528 -7.40 -15.67 11.86
N LEU A 529 -7.03 -14.69 11.03
CA LEU A 529 -7.44 -13.30 11.19
C LEU A 529 -8.85 -13.06 10.62
N ILE A 530 -9.65 -12.23 11.32
CA ILE A 530 -11.08 -12.04 11.00
C ILE A 530 -11.56 -10.58 11.01
N TRP A 531 -10.75 -9.59 11.37
CA TRP A 531 -11.20 -8.19 11.49
C TRP A 531 -11.61 -7.57 10.14
N GLN A 532 -11.15 -8.14 9.04
CA GLN A 532 -11.48 -7.72 7.68
C GLN A 532 -12.85 -8.18 7.20
N GLN A 533 -13.49 -9.11 7.90
CA GLN A 533 -14.73 -9.74 7.45
C GLN A 533 -15.88 -8.73 7.28
N PRO A 534 -16.02 -7.69 8.13
CA PRO A 534 -17.05 -6.66 7.94
C PRO A 534 -16.73 -5.60 6.87
N HIS A 535 -15.50 -5.50 6.34
CA HIS A 535 -15.10 -4.50 5.34
C HIS A 535 -16.08 -4.33 4.17
N PRO A 536 -16.52 -5.40 3.47
CA PRO A 536 -17.44 -5.24 2.34
C PRO A 536 -18.76 -4.57 2.70
N LEU A 537 -19.23 -4.71 3.94
CA LEU A 537 -20.45 -4.05 4.42
C LEU A 537 -20.25 -2.52 4.47
N VAL A 538 -19.06 -2.09 4.88
CA VAL A 538 -18.70 -0.65 4.93
C VAL A 538 -18.55 -0.08 3.52
N PHE A 539 -17.90 -0.80 2.60
CA PHE A 539 -17.82 -0.39 1.18
C PHE A 539 -19.21 -0.26 0.54
N ALA A 540 -20.07 -1.27 0.76
CA ALA A 540 -21.44 -1.26 0.27
C ALA A 540 -22.20 -0.03 0.81
N GLU A 541 -22.15 0.20 2.12
CA GLU A 541 -22.83 1.32 2.78
C GLU A 541 -22.38 2.67 2.22
N TYR A 542 -21.07 2.91 2.04
CA TYR A 542 -20.60 4.16 1.43
C TYR A 542 -21.10 4.34 -0.02
N GLU A 543 -21.17 3.27 -0.80
CA GLU A 543 -21.70 3.35 -2.17
C GLU A 543 -23.19 3.66 -2.16
N TYR A 544 -23.97 3.00 -1.30
CA TYR A 544 -25.41 3.26 -1.18
C TYR A 544 -25.71 4.66 -0.65
N ARG A 545 -24.89 5.20 0.27
CA ARG A 545 -24.99 6.60 0.71
C ARG A 545 -24.82 7.59 -0.44
N SER A 546 -23.91 7.29 -1.37
CA SER A 546 -23.64 8.16 -2.52
C SER A 546 -24.64 7.95 -3.66
N PHE A 547 -25.12 6.71 -3.82
CA PHE A 547 -26.04 6.27 -4.86
C PHE A 547 -27.17 5.44 -4.24
N PRO A 548 -28.19 6.07 -3.62
CA PRO A 548 -29.25 5.36 -2.90
C PRO A 548 -30.29 4.78 -3.86
N THR A 549 -29.84 3.87 -4.72
CA THR A 549 -30.62 3.29 -5.81
C THR A 549 -30.83 1.80 -5.60
N ARG A 550 -31.88 1.26 -6.22
CA ARG A 550 -32.13 -0.19 -6.23
C ARG A 550 -30.99 -0.95 -6.92
N GLU A 551 -30.39 -0.38 -7.97
CA GLU A 551 -29.25 -0.96 -8.67
C GLU A 551 -28.04 -1.16 -7.75
N THR A 552 -27.73 -0.17 -6.90
CA THR A 552 -26.67 -0.29 -5.89
C THR A 552 -26.97 -1.38 -4.86
N LEU A 553 -28.24 -1.49 -4.42
CA LEU A 553 -28.65 -2.55 -3.51
C LEU A 553 -28.46 -3.95 -4.14
N GLU A 554 -28.92 -4.12 -5.38
CA GLU A 554 -28.83 -5.38 -6.12
C GLU A 554 -27.38 -5.77 -6.44
N LYS A 555 -26.51 -4.79 -6.74
CA LYS A 555 -25.07 -5.00 -6.96
C LYS A 555 -24.39 -5.67 -5.76
N TRP A 556 -24.76 -5.26 -4.53
CA TRP A 556 -24.09 -5.68 -3.31
C TRP A 556 -24.83 -6.77 -2.53
N GLU A 557 -26.08 -7.07 -2.86
CA GLU A 557 -26.95 -8.00 -2.10
C GLU A 557 -26.25 -9.29 -1.70
N SER A 558 -25.69 -10.02 -2.68
CA SER A 558 -25.05 -11.32 -2.44
C SER A 558 -23.83 -11.20 -1.53
N VAL A 559 -23.05 -10.13 -1.68
CA VAL A 559 -21.87 -9.88 -0.85
C VAL A 559 -22.29 -9.54 0.58
N VAL A 560 -23.27 -8.65 0.75
CA VAL A 560 -23.79 -8.26 2.07
C VAL A 560 -24.37 -9.47 2.79
N ARG A 561 -25.23 -10.23 2.11
CA ARG A 561 -25.89 -11.41 2.67
C ARG A 561 -24.89 -12.48 3.07
N GLU A 562 -23.98 -12.86 2.18
CA GLU A 562 -23.05 -13.96 2.47
C GLU A 562 -21.98 -13.56 3.49
N THR A 563 -21.60 -12.27 3.55
CA THR A 563 -20.74 -11.76 4.63
C THR A 563 -21.44 -11.90 5.98
N ALA A 564 -22.66 -11.38 6.10
CA ALA A 564 -23.42 -11.42 7.35
C ALA A 564 -23.78 -12.86 7.78
N ASN A 565 -24.10 -13.73 6.82
CA ASN A 565 -24.31 -15.16 7.07
C ASN A 565 -23.10 -15.81 7.73
N TRP A 566 -21.88 -15.56 7.23
CA TRP A 566 -20.69 -16.18 7.81
C TRP A 566 -20.39 -15.60 9.18
N MET A 567 -20.44 -14.27 9.31
CA MET A 567 -20.27 -13.57 10.58
C MET A 567 -21.20 -14.11 11.68
N ALA A 568 -22.45 -14.41 11.32
CA ALA A 568 -23.46 -14.91 12.25
C ALA A 568 -23.23 -16.38 12.67
N VAL A 569 -22.76 -17.25 11.76
CA VAL A 569 -22.51 -18.67 12.09
C VAL A 569 -21.12 -18.92 12.67
N PHE A 570 -20.18 -17.99 12.48
CA PHE A 570 -18.88 -18.00 13.15
C PHE A 570 -19.03 -17.70 14.65
N ALA A 571 -19.89 -16.75 15.02
CA ALA A 571 -20.16 -16.44 16.42
C ALA A 571 -20.87 -17.61 17.12
N TRP A 572 -20.31 -18.11 18.23
CA TRP A 572 -20.84 -19.26 18.95
C TRP A 572 -21.71 -18.83 20.11
N PHE A 573 -22.88 -19.45 20.26
CA PHE A 573 -23.74 -19.21 21.42
C PHE A 573 -23.24 -19.96 22.66
N ASN A 574 -22.77 -19.21 23.67
CA ASN A 574 -22.34 -19.75 24.94
C ASN A 574 -23.54 -19.91 25.88
N GLU A 575 -23.91 -21.17 26.13
CA GLU A 575 -25.08 -21.48 26.97
C GLU A 575 -24.95 -20.99 28.42
N THR A 576 -23.72 -20.84 28.92
CA THR A 576 -23.45 -20.40 30.29
C THR A 576 -23.61 -18.90 30.43
N THR A 577 -22.99 -18.12 29.54
CA THR A 577 -23.06 -16.65 29.58
C THR A 577 -24.32 -16.11 28.91
N ARG A 578 -25.03 -16.94 28.14
CA ARG A 578 -26.18 -16.58 27.30
C ARG A 578 -25.85 -15.48 26.29
N ALA A 579 -24.61 -15.47 25.81
CA ALA A 579 -24.09 -14.53 24.83
C ALA A 579 -23.42 -15.26 23.66
N TYR A 580 -23.25 -14.56 22.53
CA TYR A 580 -22.46 -15.03 21.40
C TYR A 580 -21.00 -14.60 21.57
N ASP A 581 -20.10 -15.58 21.57
CA ASP A 581 -18.66 -15.38 21.70
C ASP A 581 -17.99 -15.42 20.32
N LEU A 582 -16.98 -14.58 20.12
CA LEU A 582 -15.96 -14.73 19.08
C LEU A 582 -14.76 -15.41 19.73
N GLY A 583 -14.37 -16.60 19.27
CA GLY A 583 -13.46 -17.45 20.02
C GLY A 583 -12.33 -18.09 19.22
N PRO A 584 -11.41 -18.77 19.92
CA PRO A 584 -10.22 -19.33 19.29
C PRO A 584 -10.55 -20.49 18.34
N PRO A 585 -9.68 -20.74 17.34
CA PRO A 585 -8.44 -20.00 17.08
C PRO A 585 -8.70 -18.73 16.27
N MET A 586 -8.19 -17.59 16.74
CA MET A 586 -8.24 -16.33 16.00
C MET A 586 -7.16 -15.35 16.47
N PHE A 587 -6.68 -14.50 15.56
CA PHE A 587 -5.86 -13.34 15.93
C PHE A 587 -6.75 -12.09 16.05
N VAL A 588 -6.32 -11.16 16.90
CA VAL A 588 -6.81 -9.77 16.89
C VAL A 588 -6.14 -8.96 15.78
N VAL A 589 -6.63 -7.74 15.52
CA VAL A 589 -6.04 -6.77 14.58
C VAL A 589 -4.51 -6.67 14.68
N SER A 590 -3.95 -6.68 15.90
CA SER A 590 -2.52 -6.49 16.14
C SER A 590 -1.64 -7.70 15.80
N GLU A 591 -2.23 -8.85 15.46
CA GLU A 591 -1.53 -10.08 15.09
C GLU A 591 -0.54 -10.64 16.14
N ASP A 592 -0.52 -10.07 17.35
CA ASP A 592 0.48 -10.29 18.40
C ASP A 592 -0.01 -11.17 19.57
N THR A 593 -1.27 -11.61 19.53
CA THR A 593 -1.85 -12.48 20.57
C THR A 593 -1.74 -13.96 20.22
N SER A 594 -1.70 -14.83 21.23
CA SER A 594 -1.79 -16.27 20.96
C SER A 594 -3.18 -16.63 20.42
N PRO A 595 -3.29 -17.23 19.22
CA PRO A 595 -4.58 -17.41 18.60
C PRO A 595 -5.44 -18.46 19.31
N ASN A 596 -4.82 -19.38 20.06
CA ASN A 596 -5.49 -20.48 20.75
C ASN A 596 -6.25 -20.08 22.02
N VAL A 597 -6.02 -18.88 22.54
CA VAL A 597 -6.65 -18.38 23.77
C VAL A 597 -7.40 -17.07 23.56
N THR A 598 -7.21 -16.42 22.40
CA THR A 598 -7.87 -15.14 22.09
C THR A 598 -9.37 -15.36 21.97
N GLN A 599 -10.12 -14.69 22.84
CA GLN A 599 -11.58 -14.75 22.90
C GLN A 599 -12.15 -13.36 23.16
N ASN A 600 -13.28 -13.06 22.53
CA ASN A 600 -14.05 -11.82 22.67
C ASN A 600 -13.19 -10.55 22.60
N PRO A 601 -12.38 -10.35 21.53
CA PRO A 601 -11.62 -9.12 21.36
C PRO A 601 -12.52 -7.88 21.26
N ALA A 602 -12.14 -6.79 21.93
CA ALA A 602 -13.01 -5.62 22.02
C ALA A 602 -13.32 -5.00 20.65
N PHE A 603 -12.28 -4.80 19.81
CA PHE A 603 -12.45 -4.18 18.49
C PHE A 603 -13.31 -5.05 17.57
N GLU A 604 -13.01 -6.34 17.48
CA GLU A 604 -13.72 -7.29 16.63
C GLU A 604 -15.19 -7.44 17.06
N LEU A 605 -15.49 -7.48 18.37
CA LEU A 605 -16.88 -7.48 18.87
C LEU A 605 -17.65 -6.23 18.43
N ALA A 606 -17.04 -5.04 18.57
CA ALA A 606 -17.64 -3.79 18.13
C ALA A 606 -17.87 -3.80 16.61
N TYR A 607 -16.88 -4.23 15.83
CA TYR A 607 -16.99 -4.26 14.37
C TYR A 607 -18.01 -5.31 13.90
N TRP A 608 -18.11 -6.46 14.57
CA TRP A 608 -19.14 -7.47 14.28
C TRP A 608 -20.54 -6.90 14.45
N ARG A 609 -20.77 -6.20 15.56
CA ARG A 609 -22.05 -5.56 15.87
C ARG A 609 -22.39 -4.48 14.84
N PHE A 610 -21.41 -3.63 14.51
CA PHE A 610 -21.57 -2.59 13.49
C PHE A 610 -21.88 -3.17 12.11
N GLY A 611 -21.13 -4.18 11.67
CA GLY A 611 -21.32 -4.87 10.40
C GLY A 611 -22.70 -5.51 10.28
N LEU A 612 -23.12 -6.29 11.28
CA LEU A 612 -24.47 -6.88 11.29
C LEU A 612 -25.58 -5.83 11.31
N GLY A 613 -25.36 -4.67 11.94
CA GLY A 613 -26.27 -3.53 11.88
C GLY A 613 -26.39 -2.93 10.47
N ILE A 614 -25.28 -2.82 9.72
CA ILE A 614 -25.31 -2.44 8.30
C ILE A 614 -26.10 -3.49 7.50
N ALA A 615 -25.80 -4.78 7.69
CA ALA A 615 -26.48 -5.84 6.95
C ALA A 615 -28.01 -5.86 7.19
N GLU A 616 -28.44 -5.62 8.43
CA GLU A 616 -29.86 -5.43 8.77
C GLU A 616 -30.47 -4.22 8.02
N LYS A 617 -29.81 -3.06 8.07
CA LYS A 617 -30.26 -1.86 7.33
C LYS A 617 -30.43 -2.15 5.84
N TRP A 618 -29.52 -2.94 5.28
CA TRP A 618 -29.55 -3.34 3.87
C TRP A 618 -30.73 -4.24 3.54
N MET A 619 -31.00 -5.28 4.32
CA MET A 619 -32.17 -6.14 4.08
C MET A 619 -33.47 -5.34 4.17
N ASN A 620 -33.58 -4.43 5.15
CA ASN A 620 -34.72 -3.53 5.26
C ASN A 620 -34.87 -2.61 4.04
N ALA A 621 -33.76 -2.02 3.56
CA ALA A 621 -33.75 -1.19 2.35
C ALA A 621 -34.11 -2.00 1.08
N MET A 622 -33.85 -3.30 1.09
CA MET A 622 -34.25 -4.22 0.03
C MET A 622 -35.67 -4.76 0.14
N GLU A 623 -36.40 -4.39 1.21
CA GLU A 623 -37.72 -4.92 1.56
C GLU A 623 -37.73 -6.44 1.74
N GLN A 624 -36.68 -6.97 2.36
CA GLN A 624 -36.51 -8.39 2.65
C GLN A 624 -36.43 -8.66 4.14
N ASP A 625 -36.82 -9.86 4.55
CA ASP A 625 -36.70 -10.30 5.93
C ASP A 625 -35.22 -10.40 6.35
N VAL A 626 -34.90 -9.83 7.51
CA VAL A 626 -33.59 -9.97 8.14
C VAL A 626 -33.50 -11.37 8.77
N PRO A 627 -32.48 -12.18 8.42
CA PRO A 627 -32.30 -13.48 9.06
C PRO A 627 -32.18 -13.37 10.59
N GLN A 628 -32.99 -14.14 11.31
CA GLN A 628 -33.10 -14.04 12.77
C GLN A 628 -31.76 -14.22 13.49
N LEU A 629 -30.91 -15.14 13.01
CA LEU A 629 -29.59 -15.38 13.60
C LEU A 629 -28.70 -14.12 13.54
N TRP A 630 -28.82 -13.28 12.52
CA TRP A 630 -28.07 -12.02 12.45
C TRP A 630 -28.46 -11.09 13.59
N LEU A 631 -29.77 -10.98 13.86
CA LEU A 631 -30.31 -10.18 14.95
C LEU A 631 -29.92 -10.77 16.31
N ASP A 632 -30.02 -12.09 16.46
CA ASP A 632 -29.68 -12.79 17.70
C ASP A 632 -28.20 -12.58 18.05
N VAL A 633 -27.30 -12.74 17.07
CA VAL A 633 -25.87 -12.48 17.24
C VAL A 633 -25.65 -11.00 17.53
N LYS A 634 -26.08 -10.10 16.65
CA LYS A 634 -25.86 -8.64 16.80
C LYS A 634 -26.30 -8.15 18.18
N ASN A 635 -27.48 -8.56 18.65
CA ASN A 635 -28.05 -8.08 19.91
C ASN A 635 -27.44 -8.77 21.13
N ASN A 636 -26.98 -10.01 21.02
CA ASN A 636 -26.51 -10.82 22.15
C ASN A 636 -25.02 -11.22 22.07
N LEU A 637 -24.20 -10.53 21.28
CA LEU A 637 -22.73 -10.64 21.35
C LEU A 637 -22.23 -10.37 22.77
N ALA A 638 -21.12 -11.02 23.13
CA ALA A 638 -20.39 -10.77 24.37
C ALA A 638 -20.15 -9.28 24.61
N LYS A 639 -20.10 -8.89 25.88
CA LYS A 639 -19.80 -7.51 26.25
C LYS A 639 -18.36 -7.18 25.93
N LEU A 640 -18.09 -5.93 25.57
CA LEU A 640 -16.72 -5.45 25.43
C LEU A 640 -15.95 -5.67 26.75
N PRO A 641 -14.77 -6.30 26.72
CA PRO A 641 -14.01 -6.60 27.93
C PRO A 641 -13.44 -5.30 28.54
N VAL A 642 -13.67 -5.10 29.84
CA VAL A 642 -13.25 -3.90 30.59
C VAL A 642 -12.51 -4.32 31.85
N ASP A 643 -11.38 -3.68 32.12
CA ASP A 643 -10.68 -3.75 33.40
C ASP A 643 -10.22 -2.35 33.82
N ASN A 644 -10.45 -2.03 35.10
CA ASN A 644 -10.04 -0.77 35.73
C ASN A 644 -10.40 0.50 34.94
N GLY A 645 -11.58 0.54 34.34
CA GLY A 645 -12.08 1.71 33.60
C GLY A 645 -11.48 1.90 32.19
N THR A 646 -10.81 0.88 31.65
CA THR A 646 -10.30 0.82 30.27
C THR A 646 -10.76 -0.45 29.56
N TYR A 647 -10.88 -0.40 28.24
CA TYR A 647 -11.11 -1.60 27.44
C TYR A 647 -9.85 -2.47 27.39
N MET A 648 -10.04 -3.78 27.35
CA MET A 648 -8.97 -4.77 27.19
C MET A 648 -8.88 -5.22 25.74
N VAL A 649 -7.69 -5.67 25.30
CA VAL A 649 -7.51 -6.19 23.93
C VAL A 649 -8.47 -7.34 23.65
N TYR A 650 -8.52 -8.33 24.56
CA TYR A 650 -9.46 -9.44 24.50
C TYR A 650 -9.87 -9.92 25.90
N GLU A 651 -10.95 -10.70 25.99
CA GLU A 651 -11.46 -11.23 27.25
C GLU A 651 -10.50 -12.28 27.84
N GLY A 652 -10.09 -12.08 29.08
CA GLY A 652 -9.20 -13.02 29.77
C GLY A 652 -7.71 -12.78 29.50
N ILE A 653 -7.34 -11.74 28.75
CA ILE A 653 -5.95 -11.27 28.69
C ILE A 653 -5.44 -10.93 30.10
N GLU A 654 -4.15 -11.17 30.33
CA GLU A 654 -3.51 -10.84 31.60
C GLU A 654 -3.61 -9.34 31.91
N LYS A 655 -3.86 -8.98 33.18
CA LYS A 655 -4.18 -7.60 33.56
C LYS A 655 -3.03 -6.60 33.39
N ASN A 656 -1.80 -7.10 33.39
CA ASN A 656 -0.57 -6.34 33.19
C ASN A 656 -0.19 -6.16 31.72
N PHE A 657 -1.05 -6.53 30.75
CA PHE A 657 -0.74 -6.43 29.32
C PHE A 657 -0.33 -5.00 28.89
N TRP A 658 -0.81 -3.97 29.59
CA TRP A 658 -0.45 -2.56 29.33
C TRP A 658 1.04 -2.25 29.52
N ASP A 659 1.76 -3.09 30.26
CA ASP A 659 3.18 -2.92 30.56
C ASP A 659 4.05 -3.98 29.86
N ASP A 660 3.43 -4.85 29.05
CA ASP A 660 4.12 -5.89 28.30
C ASP A 660 4.26 -5.48 26.82
N PRO A 661 5.48 -5.23 26.33
CA PRO A 661 5.72 -4.93 24.92
C PRO A 661 5.22 -6.00 23.95
N GLU A 662 4.96 -7.24 24.39
CA GLU A 662 4.31 -8.28 23.57
C GLU A 662 2.93 -7.86 23.07
N PHE A 663 2.18 -7.05 23.83
CA PHE A 663 0.82 -6.61 23.49
C PHE A 663 0.71 -5.11 23.16
N THR A 664 1.78 -4.34 23.36
CA THR A 664 1.78 -2.88 23.17
C THR A 664 2.79 -2.41 22.13
N SER A 665 3.32 -3.31 21.31
CA SER A 665 4.30 -3.01 20.25
C SER A 665 3.81 -3.43 18.86
N ASP A 666 2.50 -3.32 18.63
CA ASP A 666 1.87 -3.46 17.32
C ASP A 666 0.59 -2.57 17.26
N HIS A 667 -0.30 -2.79 16.30
CA HIS A 667 -1.46 -1.93 16.04
C HIS A 667 -2.30 -1.54 17.30
N PRO A 668 -2.52 -0.25 17.58
CA PRO A 668 -3.29 0.21 18.74
C PRO A 668 -4.82 0.07 18.56
N ALA A 669 -5.31 -1.14 18.30
CA ALA A 669 -6.69 -1.46 17.90
C ALA A 669 -7.79 -0.85 18.80
N LEU A 670 -7.51 -0.70 20.10
CA LEU A 670 -8.45 -0.18 21.08
C LEU A 670 -8.91 1.25 20.79
N VAL A 671 -8.09 2.09 20.14
CA VAL A 671 -8.51 3.44 19.74
C VAL A 671 -9.52 3.41 18.58
N GLY A 672 -9.55 2.30 17.83
CA GLY A 672 -10.51 2.05 16.76
C GLY A 672 -11.95 1.91 17.24
N LEU A 673 -12.18 1.59 18.52
CA LEU A 673 -13.52 1.50 19.12
C LEU A 673 -14.30 2.83 19.05
N HIS A 674 -13.58 3.95 19.10
CA HIS A 674 -14.15 5.29 18.95
C HIS A 674 -13.19 6.16 18.14
N GLY A 675 -13.21 5.98 16.83
CA GLY A 675 -12.30 6.65 15.91
C GLY A 675 -12.52 6.10 14.52
N TRP A 676 -11.98 4.91 14.27
CA TRP A 676 -12.25 4.13 13.08
C TRP A 676 -13.73 3.75 12.99
N LEU A 677 -14.27 3.11 14.04
CA LEU A 677 -15.69 2.80 14.12
C LEU A 677 -16.46 4.00 14.71
N PRO A 678 -17.70 4.23 14.26
CA PRO A 678 -18.63 5.06 15.02
C PRO A 678 -18.99 4.38 16.36
N PRO A 679 -19.53 5.14 17.34
CA PRO A 679 -20.02 4.55 18.58
C PRO A 679 -20.99 3.40 18.33
N THR A 680 -20.63 2.20 18.80
CA THR A 680 -21.48 1.01 18.72
C THR A 680 -22.24 0.80 20.02
N GLU A 681 -23.41 0.14 19.97
CA GLU A 681 -24.13 -0.24 21.17
C GLU A 681 -23.23 -1.07 22.13
N GLY A 682 -23.28 -0.73 23.42
CA GLY A 682 -22.41 -1.33 24.44
C GLY A 682 -21.06 -0.62 24.65
N LEU A 683 -20.70 0.33 23.79
CA LEU A 683 -19.55 1.22 23.99
C LEU A 683 -19.90 2.33 25.00
N ASP A 684 -19.03 2.51 25.99
CA ASP A 684 -19.04 3.62 26.94
C ASP A 684 -17.99 4.65 26.49
N LEU A 685 -18.45 5.87 26.19
CA LEU A 685 -17.58 6.94 25.67
C LEU A 685 -16.53 7.41 26.68
N ALA A 686 -16.81 7.36 27.98
CA ALA A 686 -15.84 7.74 29.00
C ALA A 686 -14.72 6.70 29.10
N ILE A 687 -15.07 5.41 29.04
CA ILE A 687 -14.09 4.31 29.00
C ILE A 687 -13.29 4.35 27.69
N ALA A 688 -13.93 4.62 26.55
CA ALA A 688 -13.24 4.74 25.26
C ALA A 688 -12.20 5.86 25.27
N LYS A 689 -12.57 7.05 25.79
CA LYS A 689 -11.65 8.18 25.97
C LYS A 689 -10.50 7.87 26.92
N ALA A 690 -10.79 7.25 28.07
CA ALA A 690 -9.76 6.83 29.02
C ALA A 690 -8.81 5.78 28.40
N THR A 691 -9.35 4.87 27.59
CA THR A 691 -8.58 3.85 26.88
C THR A 691 -7.67 4.49 25.84
N ALA A 692 -8.18 5.41 25.01
CA ALA A 692 -7.37 6.14 24.04
C ALA A 692 -6.23 6.92 24.71
N ALA A 693 -6.53 7.63 25.80
CA ALA A 693 -5.53 8.34 26.60
C ALA A 693 -4.43 7.40 27.12
N LYS A 694 -4.81 6.20 27.58
CA LYS A 694 -3.85 5.21 28.08
C LYS A 694 -2.98 4.65 26.95
N VAL A 695 -3.57 4.29 25.82
CA VAL A 695 -2.84 3.83 24.62
C VAL A 695 -1.76 4.83 24.23
N TRP A 696 -2.07 6.13 24.17
CA TRP A 696 -1.09 7.15 23.79
C TRP A 696 0.17 7.18 24.65
N THR A 697 0.04 6.80 25.93
CA THR A 697 1.17 6.82 26.88
C THR A 697 1.90 5.48 27.01
N HIS A 698 1.26 4.36 26.66
CA HIS A 698 1.79 3.02 26.89
C HIS A 698 2.18 2.27 25.61
N TRP A 699 1.54 2.56 24.47
CA TRP A 699 1.89 1.91 23.20
C TRP A 699 3.24 2.41 22.68
N ASN A 700 4.04 1.49 22.15
CA ASN A 700 5.34 1.81 21.58
C ASN A 700 5.18 2.38 20.16
N ALA A 701 5.11 3.70 20.05
CA ALA A 701 4.94 4.39 18.77
C ALA A 701 6.04 4.10 17.73
N THR A 702 7.25 3.67 18.15
CA THR A 702 8.32 3.32 17.18
C THR A 702 7.97 2.11 16.33
N ASP A 703 7.04 1.29 16.80
CA ASP A 703 6.65 0.03 16.18
C ASP A 703 5.30 0.16 15.45
N PHE A 704 4.74 1.36 15.37
CA PHE A 704 3.55 1.63 14.58
C PHE A 704 3.81 1.46 13.09
N TRP A 705 2.78 0.98 12.42
CA TRP A 705 2.65 0.96 10.98
C TRP A 705 2.06 2.28 10.50
N GLY A 706 2.23 2.60 9.21
CA GLY A 706 1.83 3.89 8.68
C GLY A 706 0.34 4.24 8.86
N TRP A 707 -0.56 3.26 8.91
CA TRP A 707 -2.00 3.49 9.07
C TRP A 707 -2.45 3.67 10.53
N ASP A 708 -1.58 3.38 11.50
CA ASP A 708 -1.90 3.55 12.92
C ASP A 708 -2.04 5.05 13.28
N TYR A 709 -1.20 5.91 12.68
CA TYR A 709 -1.22 7.36 12.94
C TYR A 709 -2.53 8.01 12.51
N PRO A 710 -3.07 7.77 11.31
CA PRO A 710 -4.40 8.29 10.97
C PRO A 710 -5.53 7.64 11.78
N MET A 711 -5.41 6.38 12.21
CA MET A 711 -6.38 5.77 13.13
C MET A 711 -6.41 6.50 14.49
N LEU A 712 -5.24 6.82 15.04
CA LEU A 712 -5.10 7.64 16.25
C LEU A 712 -5.67 9.04 16.05
N ALA A 713 -5.41 9.67 14.89
CA ALA A 713 -5.95 10.98 14.56
C ALA A 713 -7.48 10.98 14.45
N MET A 714 -8.09 9.96 13.85
CA MET A 714 -9.55 9.80 13.81
C MET A 714 -10.14 9.61 15.21
N SER A 715 -9.47 8.86 16.09
CA SER A 715 -9.90 8.72 17.49
C SER A 715 -9.81 10.03 18.26
N ALA A 716 -8.68 10.74 18.17
CA ALA A 716 -8.51 12.06 18.77
C ALA A 716 -9.59 13.05 18.27
N THR A 717 -9.86 13.04 16.96
CA THR A 717 -10.90 13.84 16.32
C THR A 717 -12.28 13.59 16.92
N ARG A 718 -12.74 12.34 17.01
CA ARG A 718 -14.05 12.03 17.63
C ARG A 718 -14.09 12.35 19.11
N ASN A 719 -12.95 12.32 19.80
CA ASN A 719 -12.86 12.64 21.22
C ASN A 719 -12.87 14.16 21.50
N GLY A 720 -12.80 14.99 20.46
CA GLY A 720 -12.75 16.46 20.55
C GLY A 720 -11.33 17.01 20.72
N GLU A 721 -10.30 16.20 20.48
CA GLU A 721 -8.89 16.56 20.61
C GLU A 721 -8.27 16.89 19.25
N THR A 722 -8.79 17.94 18.60
CA THR A 722 -8.44 18.29 17.21
C THR A 722 -6.98 18.66 17.02
N ASP A 723 -6.35 19.34 17.98
CA ASP A 723 -4.91 19.63 17.92
C ASP A 723 -4.05 18.35 17.99
N ARG A 724 -4.45 17.40 18.84
CA ARG A 724 -3.80 16.08 18.94
C ARG A 724 -3.94 15.29 17.64
N ALA A 725 -5.08 15.39 16.96
CA ALA A 725 -5.26 14.76 15.66
C ALA A 725 -4.23 15.27 14.64
N ILE A 726 -3.98 16.58 14.60
CA ILE A 726 -2.94 17.17 13.75
C ILE A 726 -1.54 16.71 14.16
N GLU A 727 -1.25 16.60 15.46
CA GLU A 727 0.03 16.06 15.95
C GLU A 727 0.29 14.65 15.45
N TRP A 728 -0.71 13.75 15.50
CA TRP A 728 -0.55 12.39 14.97
C TRP A 728 -0.32 12.36 13.46
N LEU A 729 -1.04 13.17 12.69
CA LEU A 729 -0.87 13.24 11.23
C LEU A 729 0.47 13.84 10.79
N LEU A 730 1.17 14.52 11.70
CA LEU A 730 2.47 15.16 11.48
C LEU A 730 3.56 14.64 12.42
N ASP A 731 3.33 13.47 13.03
CA ASP A 731 4.26 12.89 13.99
C ASP A 731 5.63 12.66 13.33
N PRO A 732 6.76 12.94 14.01
CA PRO A 732 8.09 12.71 13.47
C PRO A 732 8.39 11.27 13.04
N LEU A 733 7.68 10.27 13.58
CA LEU A 733 7.79 8.87 13.18
C LEU A 733 6.90 8.53 11.98
N TYR A 734 5.92 9.38 11.67
CA TYR A 734 5.04 9.25 10.51
C TYR A 734 5.52 10.13 9.35
N GLN A 735 6.47 9.60 8.60
CA GLN A 735 7.24 10.36 7.61
C GLN A 735 6.76 10.13 6.18
N PHE A 736 6.90 11.18 5.37
CA PHE A 736 6.71 11.18 3.93
C PHE A 736 7.97 11.80 3.30
N ASP A 737 8.52 11.16 2.27
CA ASP A 737 9.74 11.67 1.62
C ASP A 737 9.51 12.94 0.79
N ASP A 738 10.53 13.37 0.06
CA ASP A 738 10.53 14.57 -0.77
C ASP A 738 9.46 14.55 -1.87
N VAL A 739 9.08 13.36 -2.36
CA VAL A 739 8.06 13.18 -3.40
C VAL A 739 6.72 12.71 -2.82
N GLY A 740 6.63 12.56 -1.51
CA GLY A 740 5.42 12.19 -0.77
C GLY A 740 5.18 10.69 -0.63
N MET A 741 6.20 9.85 -0.83
CA MET A 741 6.12 8.43 -0.53
C MET A 741 6.02 8.23 0.98
N PRO A 742 5.01 7.48 1.48
CA PRO A 742 4.90 7.16 2.91
C PRO A 742 6.02 6.20 3.31
N ILE A 743 6.81 6.57 4.33
CA ILE A 743 7.90 5.76 4.85
C ILE A 743 7.36 4.65 5.75
N GLY A 744 7.84 3.43 5.56
CA GLY A 744 7.36 2.23 6.28
C GLY A 744 7.90 2.04 7.70
N GLY A 745 8.73 2.96 8.20
CA GLY A 745 9.31 2.88 9.53
C GLY A 745 10.23 1.66 9.71
N VAL A 746 10.17 1.02 10.88
CA VAL A 746 11.03 -0.14 11.23
C VAL A 746 10.38 -1.49 10.95
N ARG A 747 9.05 -1.52 10.78
CA ARG A 747 8.26 -2.76 10.65
C ARG A 747 8.00 -3.15 9.19
N VAL A 748 7.86 -2.18 8.28
CA VAL A 748 7.51 -2.44 6.88
C VAL A 748 8.40 -1.72 5.87
N PRO A 749 8.56 -2.27 4.65
CA PRO A 749 9.32 -1.63 3.58
C PRO A 749 8.74 -0.27 3.19
N THR A 750 9.61 0.57 2.61
CA THR A 750 9.22 1.85 2.03
C THR A 750 9.14 1.74 0.51
N PRO A 751 8.07 2.22 -0.15
CA PRO A 751 6.91 2.92 0.43
C PRO A 751 5.86 1.99 1.05
N TYR A 752 5.07 2.50 2.00
CA TYR A 752 3.95 1.77 2.62
C TYR A 752 2.63 2.55 2.49
N PHE A 753 1.87 2.26 1.43
CA PHE A 753 0.73 3.08 1.01
C PHE A 753 -0.54 3.05 1.88
N PRO A 754 -0.79 2.03 2.73
CA PRO A 754 -1.86 2.14 3.73
C PRO A 754 -1.72 3.40 4.58
N GLY A 755 -0.49 3.89 4.79
CA GLY A 755 -0.23 5.19 5.41
C GLY A 755 -0.90 6.34 4.66
N SER A 756 -0.71 6.46 3.34
CA SER A 756 -1.35 7.51 2.54
C SER A 756 -2.87 7.38 2.48
N GLY A 757 -3.40 6.17 2.34
CA GLY A 757 -4.84 5.97 2.14
C GLY A 757 -5.63 6.25 3.42
N SER A 758 -5.12 5.78 4.56
CA SER A 758 -5.67 6.11 5.87
C SER A 758 -5.52 7.59 6.23
N PHE A 759 -4.43 8.26 5.79
CA PHE A 759 -4.27 9.71 5.94
C PHE A 759 -5.36 10.48 5.20
N LEU A 760 -5.62 10.13 3.94
CA LEU A 760 -6.67 10.78 3.16
C LEU A 760 -8.06 10.49 3.74
N LEU A 761 -8.28 9.32 4.33
CA LEU A 761 -9.50 9.02 5.08
C LEU A 761 -9.67 9.94 6.29
N ALA A 762 -8.62 10.09 7.12
CA ALA A 762 -8.64 10.95 8.30
C ALA A 762 -8.84 12.43 7.92
N ILE A 763 -8.16 12.93 6.89
CA ILE A 763 -8.33 14.32 6.40
C ILE A 763 -9.76 14.57 5.94
N ALA A 764 -10.37 13.64 5.18
CA ALA A 764 -11.75 13.79 4.74
C ALA A 764 -12.72 13.81 5.94
N MET A 765 -12.53 12.90 6.90
CA MET A 765 -13.31 12.87 8.14
C MET A 765 -13.16 14.15 8.97
N MET A 766 -11.95 14.69 9.09
CA MET A 766 -11.70 15.93 9.84
C MET A 766 -12.30 17.15 9.15
N ALA A 767 -12.27 17.20 7.81
CA ALA A 767 -12.76 18.33 7.03
C ALA A 767 -14.29 18.32 6.85
N ALA A 768 -14.89 17.20 6.43
CA ALA A 768 -16.33 17.12 6.20
C ALA A 768 -17.12 16.67 7.43
N GLY A 769 -16.46 16.02 8.40
CA GLY A 769 -17.08 15.41 9.57
C GLY A 769 -17.50 13.96 9.36
N TRP A 770 -18.19 13.43 10.37
CA TRP A 770 -18.78 12.09 10.42
C TRP A 770 -20.27 12.16 10.79
N ASP A 771 -20.98 11.03 10.79
CA ASP A 771 -22.39 11.01 11.18
C ASP A 771 -22.58 11.48 12.63
N GLY A 772 -23.47 12.46 12.84
CA GLY A 772 -23.69 13.11 14.12
C GLY A 772 -22.73 14.26 14.46
N SER A 773 -21.70 14.52 13.64
CA SER A 773 -20.86 15.73 13.80
C SER A 773 -21.57 17.00 13.31
N GLU A 774 -21.31 18.11 14.01
CA GLU A 774 -21.83 19.45 13.72
C GLU A 774 -20.68 20.44 13.48
N GLY A 775 -20.94 21.53 12.75
CA GLY A 775 -19.96 22.56 12.41
C GLY A 775 -19.24 22.35 11.07
N GLU A 776 -18.48 23.36 10.65
CA GLU A 776 -17.59 23.30 9.48
C GLU A 776 -16.20 22.81 9.92
N ALA A 777 -15.62 21.84 9.20
CA ALA A 777 -14.31 21.27 9.54
C ALA A 777 -14.14 20.84 11.00
N PRO A 778 -15.06 20.01 11.55
CA PRO A 778 -15.13 19.73 12.99
C PRO A 778 -13.90 19.01 13.56
N GLY A 779 -13.03 18.45 12.71
CA GLY A 779 -11.80 17.79 13.15
C GLY A 779 -10.56 18.68 13.19
N PHE A 780 -10.65 19.95 12.79
CA PHE A 780 -9.52 20.88 12.81
C PHE A 780 -9.57 21.84 14.01
N PRO A 781 -8.42 22.20 14.60
CA PRO A 781 -8.37 23.15 15.71
C PRO A 781 -8.54 24.61 15.23
N ASP A 782 -8.78 25.51 16.18
CA ASP A 782 -8.83 26.95 15.92
C ASP A 782 -7.51 27.43 15.25
N GLY A 783 -7.62 28.39 14.33
CA GLY A 783 -6.47 28.95 13.59
C GLY A 783 -6.19 28.27 12.24
N TRP A 784 -6.89 27.18 11.92
CA TRP A 784 -6.92 26.54 10.62
C TRP A 784 -8.09 27.08 9.78
N ASN A 785 -7.79 27.67 8.61
CA ASN A 785 -8.80 28.09 7.66
C ASN A 785 -9.03 26.98 6.63
N VAL A 786 -9.84 25.99 7.01
CA VAL A 786 -10.10 24.82 6.18
C VAL A 786 -11.20 25.11 5.17
N ARG A 787 -10.90 24.91 3.88
CA ARG A 787 -11.88 24.93 2.81
C ARG A 787 -11.91 23.55 2.16
N PHE A 788 -13.10 23.03 1.89
CA PHE A 788 -13.23 21.79 1.15
C PHE A 788 -14.39 21.86 0.16
N GLU A 789 -14.24 21.14 -0.95
CA GLU A 789 -15.23 21.04 -2.02
C GLU A 789 -15.45 19.55 -2.32
N ASN A 790 -16.71 19.11 -2.41
CA ASN A 790 -17.06 17.76 -2.85
C ASN A 790 -16.45 16.61 -2.00
N ILE A 791 -16.39 16.78 -0.68
CA ILE A 791 -15.99 15.75 0.28
C ILE A 791 -17.23 15.24 1.02
N ASN A 792 -17.39 13.92 1.11
CA ASN A 792 -18.48 13.27 1.84
C ASN A 792 -18.12 13.03 3.30
N LYS A 793 -19.13 13.02 4.17
CA LYS A 793 -18.99 12.65 5.59
C LYS A 793 -18.62 11.18 5.75
N ALA A 794 -17.79 10.90 6.75
CA ALA A 794 -17.54 9.55 7.23
C ALA A 794 -18.76 8.98 7.99
N LEU A 795 -18.79 7.65 8.15
CA LEU A 795 -19.75 6.93 9.01
C LEU A 795 -19.62 7.28 10.49
#